data_AF-A0A8J2SNY2-F1
#
_entry.id   AF-A0A8J2SNY2-F1
#
_cell.length_a   1.000
_cell.length_b   1.000
_cell.length_c   1.000
_cell.angle_alpha   90.00
_cell.angle_beta   90.00
_cell.angle_gamma   90.00
#
_symmetry.space_group_name_H-M   'P 1'
#
loop_
_entity.id
_entity.type
_entity.pdbx_description
1 polymer ?
#
loop_
_entity_poly.entity_id
_entity_poly.type
_entity_poly.pdbx_seq_one_letter_code
_entity_poly.pdbx_strand_id
1 'polypeptide(L)'
;MRRPAVAVAWAAHLSMGQQQPSPVVVFKKARTGSTWLADMLEKDDRVAFFRHEAQGCFSDDADRTRKAFEVMVRRPTCSTQMCPNGQKDAWLTAPTTTDCFDDKLVGFDVNPSHTPFLSWERDWPQLLKAPVKTVVYMRTNLIKHAISSIHADVLVEACDTHKVLSQKAKDCVESNTEVLSKKISVDALSLSKSARKLGKYWYDLLRNTTTASGGKVFVLYYEALQRDASTELGRLFDYVGVSGSSVPESSSVKITPDDLRETLADFEHVRKDLSNLDPALLPQLEDTSFKVFRTLRLPENKTQSIERYEVQLKKANFIVITTQRSGSGWLLNELQKPSCIECGRELFDRSGFLWSSDTMKAAVDGFLRMTPGGQNAFDIEVGDKFNFVAKKWRAQRSDKSRSYGFKWMLNQPSSDLFYEAFEDWLLPLLKERRGKLVFLVRQHLLRLMVSKEANQIDSERFEQHVAHAFSQNDAQQHAAPVELPVGHKLLRHLDLELSKIAHMEKLAKLASDAGVRVRTVSYEDLDADHAQFGGLRSWLVDGDACAASFSERPDTIFKIHGDAHWQKYISNWNEVSKSLVGTRYAVYLDEAYVPRGGDAWEKLRDAPAPKRVKKVHDTYQPHTHAEKPARLYPRDVPGCVTAGKDHHCRMKTYGNRTVPLFTSSPTSSPVVAPVVAPRHQTSWLGGWLRWLGWRDTAVSAPRDAAVDAYVRSWAAGGTSRRCGDVGAHGDCSWMSGFGPIDVACTIHVDRVGLLDDERGPALTLKFHDGEELSISTENAHNIDRFITRPALCEYVPKHRPVQATDVGLVMVSNSPSYLLRLWPPFLNKLLYATDAGLRTFLWLGELPEGLEKPSSQACFESMQVTQHHRRLRSFYDSRLGVAPRGFDKMDEMASNHYVKMPAVLAALAAPSIEGVYYVDLDAVTRYPWTVDPLFASEHTNRYSDVSFKYGFKEGADNSGTLRWKVHGSRFYARNSIKGRAFFANWFSNRCTFKDQYSLWHTILDFAASEGCVDYAGEIYSKFRYSDAKHLKQDKARKEFPMLVLDCARIDEHCPRFPFANVGGDSCDVNLPRLVDQVFHHTIPQEGHGTFEVPLSSSTLIVENACISTVNATRCEHTDDLRAYVERLGIPAQWNS
;
A
#
# COMPACT_ATOMS: atom_id res chain seq x y z
N MET A 1 9.42 -2.98 -68.76
CA MET A 1 8.67 -2.21 -67.75
C MET A 1 8.05 -3.19 -66.75
N ARG A 2 8.63 -3.33 -65.55
CA ARG A 2 8.05 -4.06 -64.42
C ARG A 2 8.34 -3.22 -63.17
N ARG A 3 7.30 -2.79 -62.46
CA ARG A 3 7.38 -2.18 -61.12
C ARG A 3 7.04 -3.25 -60.09
N PRO A 4 7.80 -3.39 -58.99
CA PRO A 4 7.41 -4.24 -57.88
C PRO A 4 6.57 -3.47 -56.83
N ALA A 5 5.90 -4.27 -56.02
CA ALA A 5 4.88 -3.90 -55.03
C ALA A 5 5.40 -3.05 -53.87
N VAL A 6 4.50 -2.21 -53.36
CA VAL A 6 4.63 -1.43 -52.13
C VAL A 6 4.39 -2.37 -50.94
N ALA A 7 5.45 -2.71 -50.21
CA ALA A 7 5.36 -3.27 -48.86
C ALA A 7 5.36 -2.10 -47.87
N VAL A 8 4.24 -1.93 -47.17
CA VAL A 8 4.05 -0.94 -46.10
C VAL A 8 4.83 -1.40 -44.87
N ALA A 9 5.65 -0.49 -44.34
CA ALA A 9 6.45 -0.64 -43.14
C ALA A 9 5.56 -0.81 -41.90
N TRP A 10 5.43 -2.05 -41.42
CA TRP A 10 4.93 -2.40 -40.08
C TRP A 10 5.83 -3.49 -39.49
N ALA A 11 7.06 -3.12 -39.13
CA ALA A 11 7.96 -3.95 -38.33
C ALA A 11 9.11 -3.11 -37.75
N ALA A 12 8.78 -2.07 -36.98
CA ALA A 12 9.72 -1.43 -36.07
C ALA A 12 8.92 -0.62 -35.05
N HIS A 13 8.55 -1.24 -33.92
CA HIS A 13 8.37 -0.61 -32.59
C HIS A 13 7.64 -1.61 -31.69
N LEU A 14 8.40 -2.60 -31.19
CA LEU A 14 8.14 -3.34 -29.96
C LEU A 14 9.42 -4.14 -29.65
N SER A 15 10.50 -3.43 -29.40
CA SER A 15 11.55 -3.94 -28.49
C SER A 15 11.53 -3.03 -27.28
N MET A 16 11.24 -3.59 -26.10
CA MET A 16 11.56 -2.97 -24.82
C MET A 16 13.08 -2.87 -24.70
N GLY A 17 13.68 -1.92 -25.42
CA GLY A 17 15.09 -1.60 -25.31
C GLY A 17 15.26 -0.51 -24.26
N GLN A 18 15.94 -0.81 -23.16
CA GLN A 18 16.53 0.23 -22.33
C GLN A 18 17.34 1.15 -23.26
N GLN A 19 17.02 2.43 -23.28
CA GLN A 19 17.79 3.41 -24.05
C GLN A 19 19.17 3.49 -23.37
N GLN A 20 20.22 3.01 -24.02
CA GLN A 20 21.57 3.09 -23.46
C GLN A 20 21.94 4.53 -23.12
N PRO A 21 22.59 4.79 -21.97
CA PRO A 21 23.04 6.13 -21.61
C PRO A 21 23.93 6.73 -22.69
N SER A 22 23.76 8.03 -22.95
CA SER A 22 24.59 8.73 -23.93
C SER A 22 25.99 8.97 -23.34
N PRO A 23 27.09 8.65 -24.06
CA PRO A 23 28.44 8.92 -23.60
C PRO A 23 28.65 10.41 -23.28
N VAL A 24 29.44 10.72 -22.26
CA VAL A 24 29.63 12.09 -21.78
C VAL A 24 31.08 12.55 -21.84
N VAL A 25 31.29 13.79 -22.32
CA VAL A 25 32.58 14.50 -22.23
C VAL A 25 32.42 15.67 -21.26
N VAL A 26 33.23 15.67 -20.21
CA VAL A 26 33.22 16.71 -19.17
C VAL A 26 34.38 17.68 -19.39
N PHE A 27 34.07 18.88 -19.88
CA PHE A 27 35.04 19.97 -20.01
C PHE A 27 35.26 20.66 -18.67
N LYS A 28 36.52 20.85 -18.29
CA LYS A 28 36.89 21.46 -17.00
C LYS A 28 38.13 22.35 -17.11
N LYS A 29 38.55 22.91 -15.97
CA LYS A 29 39.87 23.54 -15.77
C LYS A 29 40.55 22.90 -14.55
N ALA A 30 41.86 23.03 -14.43
CA ALA A 30 42.54 22.72 -13.16
C ALA A 30 41.93 23.52 -12.00
N ARG A 31 41.93 22.94 -10.79
CA ARG A 31 41.50 23.58 -9.52
C ARG A 31 40.01 23.97 -9.43
N THR A 32 39.17 23.29 -10.21
CA THR A 32 37.70 23.43 -10.20
C THR A 32 37.00 22.40 -9.32
N GLY A 33 37.75 21.57 -8.59
CA GLY A 33 37.20 20.37 -7.95
C GLY A 33 36.97 19.21 -8.92
N SER A 34 37.48 19.26 -10.15
CA SER A 34 37.24 18.20 -11.17
C SER A 34 37.73 16.83 -10.72
N THR A 35 38.79 16.80 -9.90
CA THR A 35 39.27 15.59 -9.23
C THR A 35 38.24 14.98 -8.29
N TRP A 36 37.52 15.83 -7.54
CA TRP A 36 36.45 15.42 -6.63
C TRP A 36 35.24 14.87 -7.39
N LEU A 37 34.82 15.55 -8.47
CA LEU A 37 33.77 15.05 -9.36
C LEU A 37 34.13 13.71 -10.02
N ALA A 38 35.35 13.61 -10.57
CA ALA A 38 35.80 12.39 -11.24
C ALA A 38 35.84 11.19 -10.28
N ASP A 39 36.32 11.38 -9.04
CA ASP A 39 36.34 10.32 -8.03
C ASP A 39 34.93 9.88 -7.59
N MET A 40 33.95 10.79 -7.52
CA MET A 40 32.54 10.41 -7.32
C MET A 40 31.98 9.61 -8.50
N LEU A 41 32.27 10.01 -9.73
CA LEU A 41 31.80 9.31 -10.93
C LEU A 41 32.50 7.95 -11.11
N GLU A 42 33.76 7.81 -10.72
CA GLU A 42 34.52 6.56 -10.80
C GLU A 42 34.02 5.49 -9.82
N LYS A 43 33.54 5.92 -8.64
CA LYS A 43 32.99 5.02 -7.61
C LYS A 43 31.53 4.63 -7.85
N ASP A 44 30.84 5.29 -8.76
CA ASP A 44 29.45 5.00 -9.08
C ASP A 44 29.37 3.75 -9.97
N ASP A 45 28.70 2.71 -9.49
CA ASP A 45 28.61 1.41 -10.17
C ASP A 45 27.89 1.49 -11.52
N ARG A 46 27.08 2.52 -11.74
CA ARG A 46 26.37 2.81 -13.00
C ARG A 46 27.23 3.56 -14.01
N VAL A 47 28.44 3.98 -13.65
CA VAL A 47 29.30 4.81 -14.48
C VAL A 47 30.62 4.10 -14.75
N ALA A 48 31.02 4.09 -16.00
CA ALA A 48 32.36 3.76 -16.44
C ALA A 48 33.08 5.08 -16.79
N PHE A 49 33.55 5.78 -15.76
CA PHE A 49 34.28 7.04 -15.94
C PHE A 49 35.77 6.75 -16.10
N PHE A 50 36.34 7.08 -17.27
CA PHE A 50 37.78 6.91 -17.49
C PHE A 50 38.55 7.95 -16.67
N ARG A 51 39.71 7.51 -16.14
CA ARG A 51 40.62 8.23 -15.25
C ARG A 51 40.61 9.76 -15.41
N HIS A 52 40.63 10.45 -14.27
CA HIS A 52 40.71 11.90 -14.20
C HIS A 52 41.83 12.47 -15.10
N GLU A 53 41.49 13.42 -15.98
CA GLU A 53 42.37 14.01 -16.99
C GLU A 53 42.85 13.04 -18.07
N ALA A 54 41.91 12.55 -18.88
CA ALA A 54 42.20 11.63 -19.99
C ALA A 54 43.34 12.11 -20.92
N GLN A 55 43.57 13.43 -21.02
CA GLN A 55 44.69 13.98 -21.79
C GLN A 55 46.07 13.47 -21.39
N GLY A 56 46.27 13.03 -20.14
CA GLY A 56 47.55 12.45 -19.69
C GLY A 56 47.90 11.13 -20.40
N CYS A 57 46.94 10.54 -21.12
CA CYS A 57 47.06 9.25 -21.80
C CYS A 57 47.28 9.38 -23.32
N PHE A 58 47.33 10.61 -23.84
CA PHE A 58 47.48 10.89 -25.26
C PHE A 58 48.90 11.37 -25.60
N SER A 59 49.35 11.06 -26.82
CA SER A 59 50.52 11.70 -27.43
C SER A 59 50.23 13.17 -27.76
N ASP A 60 51.28 13.98 -27.91
CA ASP A 60 51.15 15.40 -28.28
C ASP A 60 50.80 15.59 -29.79
N ASP A 61 50.39 14.50 -30.46
CA ASP A 61 49.99 14.45 -31.86
C ASP A 61 48.47 14.61 -32.00
N ALA A 62 48.05 15.53 -32.87
CA ALA A 62 46.64 15.89 -33.02
C ALA A 62 45.78 14.78 -33.62
N ASP A 63 46.31 14.00 -34.57
CA ASP A 63 45.56 12.94 -35.25
C ASP A 63 45.41 11.70 -34.36
N ARG A 64 46.48 11.33 -33.65
CA ARG A 64 46.43 10.30 -32.61
C ARG A 64 45.48 10.71 -31.49
N THR A 65 45.58 11.94 -30.98
CA THR A 65 44.63 12.39 -29.95
C THR A 65 43.20 12.41 -30.45
N ARG A 66 42.92 12.88 -31.68
CA ARG A 66 41.57 12.85 -32.26
C ARG A 66 41.03 11.41 -32.29
N LYS A 67 41.83 10.45 -32.73
CA LYS A 67 41.47 9.03 -32.75
C LYS A 67 41.21 8.48 -31.34
N ALA A 68 41.88 9.02 -30.32
CA ALA A 68 41.69 8.68 -28.90
C ALA A 68 40.32 9.06 -28.39
N PHE A 69 39.98 10.32 -28.58
CA PHE A 69 38.68 10.83 -28.23
C PHE A 69 37.60 10.05 -29.00
N GLU A 70 37.83 9.73 -30.28
CA GLU A 70 36.87 8.94 -31.05
C GLU A 70 36.64 7.55 -30.45
N VAL A 71 37.70 6.83 -30.07
CA VAL A 71 37.58 5.51 -29.43
C VAL A 71 36.87 5.64 -28.08
N MET A 72 37.29 6.55 -27.20
CA MET A 72 36.70 6.69 -25.86
C MET A 72 35.22 7.09 -25.89
N VAL A 73 34.82 7.90 -26.86
CA VAL A 73 33.47 8.45 -26.95
C VAL A 73 32.53 7.59 -27.81
N ARG A 74 33.04 6.93 -28.86
CA ARG A 74 32.20 6.21 -29.84
C ARG A 74 32.37 4.69 -29.82
N ARG A 75 33.49 4.17 -29.32
CA ARG A 75 33.82 2.73 -29.29
C ARG A 75 34.61 2.37 -28.02
N PRO A 76 34.05 2.63 -26.83
CA PRO A 76 34.79 2.42 -25.59
C PRO A 76 35.18 0.94 -25.45
N THR A 77 36.40 0.67 -24.94
CA THR A 77 36.91 -0.70 -24.78
C THR A 77 36.85 -1.14 -23.31
N CYS A 78 36.72 -2.44 -23.07
CA CYS A 78 36.46 -3.04 -21.76
C CYS A 78 37.47 -2.87 -20.63
N SER A 79 38.50 -2.06 -20.81
CA SER A 79 39.48 -1.81 -19.76
C SER A 79 39.28 -0.40 -19.20
N THR A 80 38.87 -0.25 -17.94
CA THR A 80 38.98 1.05 -17.24
C THR A 80 40.43 1.36 -16.85
N GLN A 81 41.34 0.37 -16.93
CA GLN A 81 42.79 0.49 -16.73
C GLN A 81 43.55 0.96 -18.00
N MET A 82 42.86 1.60 -18.95
CA MET A 82 43.36 2.02 -20.27
C MET A 82 44.57 2.99 -20.29
N CYS A 83 45.13 3.32 -19.13
CA CYS A 83 46.27 4.22 -19.00
C CYS A 83 47.22 3.76 -17.88
N PRO A 84 47.91 2.61 -18.03
CA PRO A 84 48.99 2.22 -17.13
C PRO A 84 50.14 3.23 -17.29
N ASN A 85 50.76 3.60 -16.18
CA ASN A 85 51.83 4.60 -16.17
C ASN A 85 52.91 4.28 -17.23
N GLY A 86 53.12 5.21 -18.17
CA GLY A 86 54.26 5.17 -19.11
C GLY A 86 53.97 4.69 -20.53
N GLN A 87 52.75 4.24 -20.88
CA GLN A 87 52.41 3.83 -22.26
C GLN A 87 51.37 4.76 -22.89
N LYS A 88 51.83 5.90 -23.42
CA LYS A 88 51.00 6.74 -24.32
C LYS A 88 50.57 5.89 -25.53
N ASP A 89 49.35 6.11 -26.03
CA ASP A 89 48.79 5.47 -27.23
C ASP A 89 48.42 3.97 -27.14
N ALA A 90 48.57 3.29 -26.00
CA ALA A 90 48.23 1.87 -25.84
C ALA A 90 46.78 1.52 -26.26
N TRP A 91 45.87 2.48 -26.12
CA TRP A 91 44.46 2.41 -26.46
C TRP A 91 44.18 2.34 -27.98
N LEU A 92 45.13 2.71 -28.85
CA LEU A 92 44.97 2.54 -30.32
C LEU A 92 44.90 1.08 -30.76
N THR A 93 45.31 0.16 -29.88
CA THR A 93 45.41 -1.29 -30.16
C THR A 93 44.48 -2.16 -29.31
N ALA A 94 43.65 -1.55 -28.45
CA ALA A 94 42.76 -2.27 -27.55
C ALA A 94 41.53 -2.88 -28.29
N PRO A 95 41.05 -4.08 -27.92
CA PRO A 95 39.87 -4.70 -28.54
C PRO A 95 38.61 -3.84 -28.35
N THR A 96 37.82 -3.66 -29.41
CA THR A 96 36.63 -2.79 -29.42
C THR A 96 35.34 -3.45 -28.95
N THR A 97 35.41 -4.41 -28.01
CA THR A 97 34.20 -5.04 -27.46
C THR A 97 33.53 -4.10 -26.48
N THR A 98 32.21 -3.96 -26.57
CA THR A 98 31.38 -3.08 -25.72
C THR A 98 30.62 -3.82 -24.62
N ASP A 99 30.65 -5.16 -24.63
CA ASP A 99 29.78 -6.04 -23.83
C ASP A 99 30.00 -5.93 -22.31
N CYS A 100 31.14 -5.40 -21.88
CA CYS A 100 31.51 -5.20 -20.46
C CYS A 100 30.92 -3.93 -19.81
N PHE A 101 30.32 -3.05 -20.60
CA PHE A 101 29.77 -1.81 -20.07
C PHE A 101 28.31 -1.91 -19.68
N ASP A 102 27.63 -3.06 -19.82
CA ASP A 102 26.31 -3.41 -19.22
C ASP A 102 25.42 -2.19 -18.86
N ASP A 103 24.99 -1.43 -19.86
CA ASP A 103 24.14 -0.22 -19.73
C ASP A 103 24.66 0.92 -18.83
N LYS A 104 25.96 0.94 -18.51
CA LYS A 104 26.64 2.00 -17.76
C LYS A 104 26.84 3.27 -18.60
N LEU A 105 26.86 4.41 -17.92
CA LEU A 105 27.30 5.68 -18.51
C LEU A 105 28.80 5.66 -18.75
N VAL A 106 29.21 5.80 -20.00
CA VAL A 106 30.62 5.93 -20.36
C VAL A 106 31.00 7.41 -20.45
N GLY A 107 32.12 7.82 -19.84
CA GLY A 107 32.56 9.21 -19.95
C GLY A 107 33.98 9.48 -19.45
N PHE A 108 34.45 10.70 -19.65
CA PHE A 108 35.74 11.18 -19.14
C PHE A 108 35.78 12.70 -19.06
N ASP A 109 36.76 13.25 -18.33
CA ASP A 109 37.00 14.69 -18.28
C ASP A 109 38.24 15.13 -19.09
N VAL A 110 38.16 16.34 -19.65
CA VAL A 110 39.23 16.97 -20.43
C VAL A 110 39.47 18.40 -19.97
N ASN A 111 40.74 18.79 -19.88
CA ASN A 111 41.14 20.19 -19.78
C ASN A 111 41.64 20.70 -21.15
N PRO A 112 40.86 21.54 -21.87
CA PRO A 112 41.26 22.04 -23.19
C PRO A 112 42.58 22.81 -23.20
N SER A 113 42.98 23.42 -22.09
CA SER A 113 44.29 24.06 -21.98
C SER A 113 45.46 23.09 -22.15
N HIS A 114 45.25 21.79 -21.93
CA HIS A 114 46.27 20.74 -22.06
C HIS A 114 46.15 19.97 -23.38
N THR A 115 45.19 20.33 -24.25
CA THR A 115 45.03 19.78 -25.60
C THR A 115 44.99 20.91 -26.63
N PRO A 116 46.00 21.82 -26.67
CA PRO A 116 45.96 23.02 -27.51
C PRO A 116 45.99 22.72 -29.01
N PHE A 117 46.41 21.51 -29.38
CA PHE A 117 46.51 21.04 -30.76
C PHE A 117 45.18 20.58 -31.37
N LEU A 118 44.09 20.48 -30.59
CA LEU A 118 42.73 20.24 -31.10
C LEU A 118 42.01 21.56 -31.41
N SER A 119 41.62 21.77 -32.66
CA SER A 119 40.90 22.96 -33.12
C SER A 119 39.42 22.92 -32.73
N TRP A 120 38.93 24.03 -32.16
CA TRP A 120 37.50 24.24 -31.87
C TRP A 120 36.62 24.39 -33.11
N GLU A 121 37.21 24.76 -34.25
CA GLU A 121 36.48 24.92 -35.52
C GLU A 121 36.46 23.62 -36.33
N ARG A 122 37.53 22.83 -36.27
CA ARG A 122 37.70 21.63 -37.11
C ARG A 122 37.46 20.32 -36.35
N ASP A 123 38.06 20.16 -35.17
CA ASP A 123 38.20 18.87 -34.51
C ASP A 123 37.07 18.61 -33.52
N TRP A 124 36.84 19.55 -32.59
CA TRP A 124 35.80 19.41 -31.57
C TRP A 124 34.38 19.22 -32.11
N PRO A 125 33.94 19.89 -33.20
CA PRO A 125 32.61 19.66 -33.75
C PRO A 125 32.42 18.23 -34.28
N GLN A 126 33.50 17.61 -34.78
CA GLN A 126 33.45 16.21 -35.21
C GLN A 126 33.35 15.28 -34.01
N LEU A 127 34.10 15.55 -32.93
CA LEU A 127 34.11 14.72 -31.73
C LEU A 127 32.80 14.82 -30.91
N LEU A 128 32.17 15.99 -30.87
CA LEU A 128 30.98 16.26 -30.04
C LEU A 128 29.64 16.08 -30.78
N LYS A 129 29.65 15.70 -32.05
CA LYS A 129 28.42 15.39 -32.81
C LYS A 129 27.72 14.17 -32.19
N ALA A 130 26.38 14.19 -32.11
CA ALA A 130 25.55 13.12 -31.52
C ALA A 130 26.02 11.71 -31.92
N PRO A 131 26.17 10.76 -30.98
CA PRO A 131 25.37 10.55 -29.75
C PRO A 131 25.97 11.06 -28.42
N VAL A 132 26.94 11.99 -28.45
CA VAL A 132 27.70 12.44 -27.27
C VAL A 132 27.02 13.60 -26.54
N LYS A 133 26.99 13.54 -25.21
CA LYS A 133 26.54 14.64 -24.34
C LYS A 133 27.73 15.47 -23.86
N THR A 134 27.56 16.79 -23.90
CA THR A 134 28.61 17.75 -23.54
C THR A 134 28.28 18.40 -22.21
N VAL A 135 29.21 18.29 -21.25
CA VAL A 135 29.10 18.87 -19.92
C VAL A 135 30.24 19.84 -19.69
N VAL A 136 29.97 21.01 -19.12
CA VAL A 136 30.99 21.94 -18.62
C VAL A 136 30.93 21.94 -17.11
N TYR A 137 31.98 21.43 -16.45
CA TYR A 137 32.11 21.47 -15.01
C TYR A 137 32.91 22.70 -14.57
N MET A 138 32.20 23.63 -13.94
CA MET A 138 32.65 25.01 -13.76
C MET A 138 32.68 25.42 -12.28
N ARG A 139 33.72 26.15 -11.90
CA ARG A 139 33.80 26.88 -10.63
C ARG A 139 33.48 28.34 -10.89
N THR A 140 32.36 28.82 -10.34
CA THR A 140 31.83 30.16 -10.63
C THR A 140 32.41 31.25 -9.73
N ASN A 141 32.89 30.88 -8.55
CA ASN A 141 33.65 31.77 -7.68
C ASN A 141 35.10 31.89 -8.19
N LEU A 142 35.34 32.93 -9.00
CA LEU A 142 36.61 33.19 -9.69
C LEU A 142 37.73 33.56 -8.72
N ILE A 143 37.39 34.22 -7.60
CA ILE A 143 38.34 34.57 -6.53
C ILE A 143 38.86 33.32 -5.83
N LYS A 144 37.95 32.45 -5.36
CA LYS A 144 38.32 31.18 -4.74
C LYS A 144 39.05 30.25 -5.73
N HIS A 145 38.72 30.30 -7.02
CA HIS A 145 39.44 29.55 -8.05
C HIS A 145 40.88 30.06 -8.22
N ALA A 146 41.09 31.38 -8.26
CA ALA A 146 42.42 31.97 -8.33
C ALA A 146 43.27 31.62 -7.09
N ILE A 147 42.73 31.78 -5.88
CA ILE A 147 43.43 31.44 -4.64
C ILE A 147 43.73 29.95 -4.54
N SER A 148 42.77 29.10 -4.92
CA SER A 148 42.99 27.65 -4.98
C SER A 148 44.11 27.27 -5.96
N SER A 149 44.38 28.08 -6.99
CA SER A 149 45.49 27.86 -7.91
C SER A 149 46.81 28.27 -7.27
N ILE A 150 46.87 29.42 -6.60
CA ILE A 150 48.04 29.87 -5.83
C ILE A 150 48.39 28.86 -4.72
N HIS A 151 47.39 28.39 -3.98
CA HIS A 151 47.60 27.41 -2.91
C HIS A 151 48.06 26.04 -3.44
N ALA A 152 47.81 25.73 -4.71
CA ALA A 152 48.30 24.50 -5.32
C ALA A 152 49.83 24.53 -5.50
N ASP A 153 50.42 25.70 -5.73
CA ASP A 153 51.86 25.84 -5.89
C ASP A 153 52.58 25.57 -4.55
N VAL A 154 51.98 25.98 -3.43
CA VAL A 154 52.46 25.63 -2.07
C VAL A 154 52.43 24.12 -1.84
N LEU A 155 51.39 23.43 -2.31
CA LEU A 155 51.31 21.97 -2.21
C LEU A 155 52.41 21.28 -3.04
N VAL A 156 52.78 21.85 -4.20
CA VAL A 156 53.84 21.31 -5.05
C VAL A 156 55.19 21.48 -4.38
N GLU A 157 55.45 22.66 -3.81
CA GLU A 157 56.67 22.93 -3.06
C GLU A 157 56.82 21.98 -1.87
N ALA A 158 55.73 21.68 -1.16
CA ALA A 158 55.75 20.81 0.02
C ALA A 158 55.74 19.31 -0.29
N CYS A 159 55.00 18.89 -1.33
CA CYS A 159 54.65 17.48 -1.56
C CYS A 159 54.89 16.97 -2.98
N ASP A 160 55.49 17.76 -3.87
CA ASP A 160 55.76 17.41 -5.27
C ASP A 160 54.52 16.86 -6.01
N THR A 161 53.36 17.43 -5.68
CA THR A 161 52.08 17.04 -6.27
C THR A 161 51.11 18.20 -6.30
N HIS A 162 50.29 18.27 -7.35
CA HIS A 162 49.19 19.24 -7.44
C HIS A 162 47.85 18.70 -6.87
N LYS A 163 47.80 17.42 -6.45
CA LYS A 163 46.58 16.69 -6.06
C LYS A 163 46.84 15.71 -4.91
N VAL A 164 45.83 15.50 -4.06
CA VAL A 164 45.89 14.60 -2.90
C VAL A 164 44.99 13.39 -3.13
N LEU A 165 45.48 12.43 -3.93
CA LEU A 165 44.74 11.22 -4.30
C LEU A 165 45.40 9.93 -3.81
N SER A 166 46.73 9.84 -3.85
CA SER A 166 47.48 8.66 -3.40
C SER A 166 47.70 8.68 -1.90
N GLN A 167 47.88 7.50 -1.29
CA GLN A 167 48.23 7.42 0.14
C GLN A 167 49.52 8.21 0.43
N LYS A 168 50.54 8.10 -0.43
CA LYS A 168 51.76 8.91 -0.34
C LYS A 168 51.50 10.43 -0.28
N ALA A 169 50.55 10.93 -1.09
CA ALA A 169 50.19 12.34 -1.06
C ALA A 169 49.43 12.72 0.22
N LYS A 170 48.58 11.83 0.73
CA LYS A 170 47.87 12.02 2.02
C LYS A 170 48.86 12.08 3.18
N ASP A 171 49.77 11.11 3.25
CA ASP A 171 50.81 11.04 4.28
C ASP A 171 51.72 12.29 4.23
N CYS A 172 52.03 12.78 3.03
CA CYS A 172 52.78 14.02 2.86
C CYS A 172 52.03 15.25 3.37
N VAL A 173 50.73 15.37 3.05
CA VAL A 173 49.89 16.48 3.53
C VAL A 173 49.82 16.46 5.05
N GLU A 174 49.60 15.30 5.66
CA GLU A 174 49.60 15.14 7.13
C GLU A 174 50.95 15.58 7.73
N SER A 175 52.06 15.14 7.13
CA SER A 175 53.42 15.48 7.57
C SER A 175 53.80 16.96 7.37
N ASN A 176 53.13 17.67 6.46
CA ASN A 176 53.39 19.08 6.13
C ASN A 176 52.23 20.01 6.50
N THR A 177 51.36 19.59 7.43
CA THR A 177 50.17 20.36 7.83
C THR A 177 50.51 21.79 8.25
N GLU A 178 51.63 22.00 8.94
CA GLU A 178 52.07 23.34 9.38
C GLU A 178 52.39 24.26 8.18
N VAL A 179 53.05 23.73 7.15
CA VAL A 179 53.38 24.49 5.93
C VAL A 179 52.11 24.78 5.12
N LEU A 180 51.23 23.79 4.98
CA LEU A 180 50.01 23.87 4.19
C LEU A 180 48.89 24.67 4.86
N SER A 181 48.93 24.84 6.18
CA SER A 181 47.99 25.69 6.92
C SER A 181 48.48 27.14 7.05
N LYS A 182 49.70 27.44 6.59
CA LYS A 182 50.24 28.79 6.61
C LYS A 182 49.45 29.68 5.66
N LYS A 183 48.95 30.79 6.20
CA LYS A 183 48.19 31.77 5.41
C LYS A 183 49.05 32.39 4.32
N ILE A 184 48.44 32.63 3.16
CA ILE A 184 49.09 33.17 1.96
C ILE A 184 48.78 34.68 1.86
N SER A 185 49.80 35.48 1.58
CA SER A 185 49.60 36.90 1.22
C SER A 185 49.37 37.03 -0.28
N VAL A 186 48.33 37.78 -0.65
CA VAL A 186 47.96 38.02 -2.05
C VAL A 186 47.65 39.50 -2.26
N ASP A 187 48.12 40.07 -3.36
CA ASP A 187 47.78 41.42 -3.79
C ASP A 187 46.39 41.45 -4.47
N ALA A 188 45.53 42.40 -4.09
CA ALA A 188 44.16 42.54 -4.60
C ALA A 188 44.13 42.80 -6.11
N LEU A 189 45.11 43.52 -6.67
CA LEU A 189 45.20 43.80 -8.10
C LEU A 189 45.51 42.52 -8.90
N SER A 190 46.49 41.73 -8.46
CA SER A 190 46.87 40.43 -9.02
C SER A 190 45.70 39.44 -8.94
N LEU A 191 45.00 39.42 -7.80
CA LEU A 191 43.83 38.57 -7.59
C LEU A 191 42.69 38.94 -8.54
N SER A 192 42.37 40.23 -8.69
CA SER A 192 41.37 40.73 -9.64
C SER A 192 41.73 40.39 -11.09
N LYS A 193 43.00 40.62 -11.50
CA LYS A 193 43.49 40.25 -12.85
C LYS A 193 43.35 38.74 -13.10
N SER A 194 43.69 37.92 -12.12
CA SER A 194 43.57 36.46 -12.21
C SER A 194 42.12 36.00 -12.33
N ALA A 195 41.22 36.55 -11.50
CA ALA A 195 39.79 36.28 -11.58
C ALA A 195 39.20 36.65 -12.95
N ARG A 196 39.56 37.81 -13.52
CA ARG A 196 39.11 38.23 -14.86
C ARG A 196 39.64 37.33 -15.98
N LYS A 197 40.89 36.88 -15.89
CA LYS A 197 41.46 35.89 -16.83
C LYS A 197 40.70 34.57 -16.76
N LEU A 198 40.34 34.11 -15.55
CA LEU A 198 39.50 32.92 -15.37
C LEU A 198 38.10 33.12 -15.95
N GLY A 199 37.49 34.29 -15.74
CA GLY A 199 36.19 34.62 -16.34
C GLY A 199 36.23 34.59 -17.87
N LYS A 200 37.29 35.15 -18.49
CA LYS A 200 37.50 35.06 -19.95
C LYS A 200 37.65 33.61 -20.43
N TYR A 201 38.42 32.79 -19.71
CA TYR A 201 38.57 31.38 -20.03
C TYR A 201 37.23 30.64 -20.02
N TRP A 202 36.43 30.81 -18.97
CA TRP A 202 35.12 30.14 -18.87
C TRP A 202 34.15 30.62 -19.95
N TYR A 203 34.17 31.91 -20.26
CA TYR A 203 33.38 32.47 -21.35
C TYR A 203 33.74 31.83 -22.70
N ASP A 204 35.04 31.78 -23.03
CA ASP A 204 35.51 31.19 -24.28
C ASP A 204 35.18 29.70 -24.34
N LEU A 205 35.36 28.98 -23.24
CA LEU A 205 35.04 27.56 -23.16
C LEU A 205 33.55 27.31 -23.40
N LEU A 206 32.66 28.00 -22.68
CA LEU A 206 31.21 27.87 -22.84
C LEU A 206 30.76 28.19 -24.28
N ARG A 207 31.31 29.26 -24.87
CA ARG A 207 31.02 29.64 -26.25
C ARG A 207 31.47 28.55 -27.21
N ASN A 208 32.73 28.12 -27.11
CA ASN A 208 33.32 27.17 -28.03
C ASN A 208 32.66 25.78 -27.92
N THR A 209 32.36 25.30 -26.70
CA THR A 209 31.64 24.04 -26.51
C THR A 209 30.24 24.11 -27.08
N THR A 210 29.51 25.21 -26.84
CA THR A 210 28.15 25.41 -27.39
C THR A 210 28.14 25.38 -28.91
N THR A 211 29.12 26.05 -29.54
CA THR A 211 29.28 26.03 -31.00
C THR A 211 29.63 24.62 -31.50
N ALA A 212 30.60 23.94 -30.87
CA ALA A 212 31.06 22.63 -31.30
C ALA A 212 30.01 21.52 -31.10
N SER A 213 29.21 21.56 -30.03
CA SER A 213 28.13 20.61 -29.79
C SER A 213 26.86 20.90 -30.62
N GLY A 214 26.82 21.98 -31.39
CA GLY A 214 25.67 22.36 -32.21
C GLY A 214 24.46 22.86 -31.40
N GLY A 215 24.68 23.31 -30.16
CA GLY A 215 23.61 23.73 -29.25
C GLY A 215 24.10 23.99 -27.84
N LYS A 216 23.20 24.45 -26.96
CA LYS A 216 23.52 24.70 -25.54
C LYS A 216 24.09 23.44 -24.86
N VAL A 217 24.94 23.65 -23.85
CA VAL A 217 25.63 22.60 -23.09
C VAL A 217 25.08 22.45 -21.68
N PHE A 218 25.20 21.28 -21.07
CA PHE A 218 24.87 21.13 -19.65
C PHE A 218 26.00 21.73 -18.80
N VAL A 219 25.66 22.55 -17.81
CA VAL A 219 26.65 23.17 -16.91
C VAL A 219 26.46 22.60 -15.52
N LEU A 220 27.52 22.01 -14.98
CA LEU A 220 27.56 21.51 -13.61
C LEU A 220 28.41 22.47 -12.78
N TYR A 221 27.86 22.97 -11.68
CA TYR A 221 28.49 24.00 -10.87
C TYR A 221 29.18 23.39 -9.65
N TYR A 222 30.47 23.70 -9.45
CA TYR A 222 31.24 23.26 -8.29
C TYR A 222 30.56 23.67 -6.98
N GLU A 223 30.11 24.92 -6.88
CA GLU A 223 29.49 25.43 -5.66
C GLU A 223 28.13 24.75 -5.37
N ALA A 224 27.33 24.46 -6.40
CA ALA A 224 26.08 23.72 -6.22
C ALA A 224 26.34 22.28 -5.76
N LEU A 225 27.33 21.63 -6.37
CA LEU A 225 27.74 20.26 -6.05
C LEU A 225 28.21 20.15 -4.58
N GLN A 226 28.91 21.16 -4.06
CA GLN A 226 29.31 21.21 -2.64
C GLN A 226 28.14 21.31 -1.66
N ARG A 227 27.03 21.95 -2.05
CA ARG A 227 25.85 22.04 -1.18
C ARG A 227 25.01 20.78 -1.18
N ASP A 228 24.85 20.18 -2.36
CA ASP A 228 23.97 19.02 -2.56
C ASP A 228 24.44 18.18 -3.76
N ALA A 229 25.37 17.26 -3.47
CA ALA A 229 25.96 16.39 -4.49
C ALA A 229 24.92 15.45 -5.12
N SER A 230 23.94 14.99 -4.33
CA SER A 230 22.87 14.10 -4.81
C SER A 230 21.98 14.79 -5.84
N THR A 231 21.55 16.02 -5.57
CA THR A 231 20.73 16.79 -6.51
C THR A 231 21.50 17.10 -7.80
N GLU A 232 22.76 17.55 -7.70
CA GLU A 232 23.51 17.99 -8.88
C GLU A 232 23.99 16.84 -9.76
N LEU A 233 24.38 15.70 -9.19
CA LEU A 233 24.67 14.48 -9.97
C LEU A 233 23.41 13.84 -10.51
N GLY A 234 22.28 13.91 -9.78
CA GLY A 234 20.97 13.54 -10.31
C GLY A 234 20.63 14.34 -11.58
N ARG A 235 20.86 15.66 -11.59
CA ARG A 235 20.69 16.50 -12.80
C ARG A 235 21.59 16.06 -13.96
N LEU A 236 22.83 15.67 -13.68
CA LEU A 236 23.75 15.15 -14.68
C LEU A 236 23.26 13.82 -15.25
N PHE A 237 22.90 12.87 -14.39
CA PHE A 237 22.37 11.56 -14.77
C PHE A 237 21.07 11.68 -15.57
N ASP A 238 20.19 12.59 -15.21
CA ASP A 238 19.00 12.93 -15.98
C ASP A 238 19.37 13.44 -17.40
N TYR A 239 20.39 14.29 -17.51
CA TYR A 239 20.82 14.84 -18.80
C TYR A 239 21.39 13.76 -19.75
N VAL A 240 22.01 12.72 -19.20
CA VAL A 240 22.69 11.64 -19.96
C VAL A 240 21.90 10.34 -20.05
N GLY A 241 20.79 10.20 -19.31
CA GLY A 241 19.87 9.06 -19.39
C GLY A 241 20.12 7.93 -18.39
N VAL A 242 20.74 8.22 -17.24
CA VAL A 242 20.96 7.25 -16.15
C VAL A 242 19.87 7.38 -15.09
N SER A 243 19.35 6.25 -14.58
CA SER A 243 18.31 6.23 -13.52
C SER A 243 18.90 6.20 -12.10
N GLY A 244 18.24 6.85 -11.13
CA GLY A 244 18.56 6.79 -9.69
C GLY A 244 19.39 7.96 -9.14
N SER A 245 19.38 8.15 -7.81
CA SER A 245 19.94 9.34 -7.13
C SER A 245 20.99 9.07 -6.05
N SER A 246 21.40 7.82 -5.81
CA SER A 246 22.49 7.51 -4.89
C SER A 246 23.81 8.06 -5.45
N VAL A 247 24.61 8.70 -4.60
CA VAL A 247 25.91 9.27 -4.96
C VAL A 247 26.97 8.73 -4.01
N PRO A 248 28.08 8.16 -4.51
CA PRO A 248 29.17 7.73 -3.65
C PRO A 248 29.96 8.92 -3.08
N GLU A 249 30.49 8.77 -1.86
CA GLU A 249 31.37 9.76 -1.26
C GLU A 249 32.75 9.78 -1.92
N SER A 250 33.28 10.99 -2.12
CA SER A 250 34.64 11.15 -2.64
C SER A 250 35.69 10.99 -1.56
N SER A 251 36.82 10.37 -1.91
CA SER A 251 38.04 10.28 -1.10
C SER A 251 39.03 11.44 -1.35
N SER A 252 38.68 12.40 -2.21
CA SER A 252 39.52 13.55 -2.50
C SER A 252 39.56 14.51 -1.30
N VAL A 253 40.77 14.85 -0.84
CA VAL A 253 40.97 15.81 0.25
C VAL A 253 41.07 17.23 -0.31
N LYS A 254 40.31 18.16 0.26
CA LYS A 254 40.36 19.58 -0.07
C LYS A 254 41.37 20.28 0.82
N ILE A 255 42.34 20.97 0.20
CA ILE A 255 43.44 21.63 0.91
C ILE A 255 43.20 23.12 1.21
N THR A 256 42.26 23.77 0.51
CA THR A 256 41.92 25.19 0.73
C THR A 256 40.60 25.27 1.50
N PRO A 257 40.57 25.87 2.71
CA PRO A 257 39.33 26.15 3.43
C PRO A 257 38.31 26.93 2.60
N ASP A 258 37.02 26.80 2.93
CA ASP A 258 35.95 27.53 2.25
C ASP A 258 35.84 28.99 2.67
N ASP A 259 36.19 29.28 3.92
CA ASP A 259 36.35 30.64 4.42
C ASP A 259 37.77 31.14 4.08
N LEU A 260 37.86 32.11 3.17
CA LEU A 260 39.13 32.68 2.76
C LEU A 260 39.83 33.48 3.88
N ARG A 261 39.14 33.80 4.98
CA ARG A 261 39.75 34.39 6.18
C ARG A 261 40.75 33.43 6.85
N GLU A 262 40.56 32.13 6.64
CA GLU A 262 41.47 31.09 7.13
C GLU A 262 42.66 30.88 6.20
N THR A 263 42.52 31.23 4.92
CA THR A 263 43.58 31.04 3.90
C THR A 263 44.46 32.27 3.71
N LEU A 264 43.90 33.49 3.81
CA LEU A 264 44.61 34.73 3.49
C LEU A 264 45.16 35.41 4.74
N ALA A 265 46.44 35.79 4.70
CA ALA A 265 47.11 36.45 5.83
C ALA A 265 46.52 37.85 6.09
N ASP A 266 46.25 38.58 5.01
CA ASP A 266 45.83 39.99 5.05
C ASP A 266 44.39 40.19 4.51
N PHE A 267 43.47 39.32 4.92
CA PHE A 267 42.10 39.28 4.37
C PHE A 267 41.41 40.66 4.36
N GLU A 268 41.44 41.40 5.47
CA GLU A 268 40.77 42.71 5.56
C GLU A 268 41.39 43.76 4.63
N HIS A 269 42.71 43.71 4.42
CA HIS A 269 43.38 44.60 3.49
C HIS A 269 43.00 44.28 2.04
N VAL A 270 43.03 42.99 1.68
CA VAL A 270 42.59 42.51 0.35
C VAL A 270 41.12 42.85 0.11
N ARG A 271 40.25 42.70 1.11
CA ARG A 271 38.83 43.05 1.05
C ARG A 271 38.62 44.53 0.77
N LYS A 272 39.31 45.39 1.52
CA LYS A 272 39.27 46.84 1.34
C LYS A 272 39.76 47.24 -0.06
N ASP A 273 40.90 46.73 -0.49
CA ASP A 273 41.47 47.10 -1.79
C ASP A 273 40.65 46.56 -2.96
N LEU A 274 40.14 45.33 -2.85
CA LEU A 274 39.26 44.74 -3.87
C LEU A 274 37.93 45.50 -3.97
N SER A 275 37.41 46.02 -2.85
CA SER A 275 36.18 46.85 -2.88
C SER A 275 36.35 48.13 -3.72
N ASN A 276 37.56 48.69 -3.77
CA ASN A 276 37.89 49.85 -4.59
C ASN A 276 38.22 49.48 -6.04
N LEU A 277 38.93 48.36 -6.25
CA LEU A 277 39.44 47.94 -7.55
C LEU A 277 38.40 47.21 -8.43
N ASP A 278 37.63 46.28 -7.86
CA ASP A 278 36.61 45.51 -8.56
C ASP A 278 35.48 45.08 -7.59
N PRO A 279 34.58 46.01 -7.21
CA PRO A 279 33.54 45.76 -6.20
C PRO A 279 32.61 44.59 -6.56
N ALA A 280 32.50 44.24 -7.85
CA ALA A 280 31.71 43.10 -8.31
C ALA A 280 32.28 41.73 -7.87
N LEU A 281 33.57 41.65 -7.53
CA LEU A 281 34.22 40.43 -7.05
C LEU A 281 34.22 40.31 -5.52
N LEU A 282 33.87 41.38 -4.80
CA LEU A 282 33.82 41.38 -3.33
C LEU A 282 32.91 40.27 -2.76
N PRO A 283 31.67 40.05 -3.29
CA PRO A 283 30.84 38.96 -2.80
C PRO A 283 31.43 37.57 -3.01
N GLN A 284 32.35 37.40 -3.98
CA GLN A 284 33.04 36.14 -4.21
C GLN A 284 34.17 35.90 -3.20
N LEU A 285 34.84 36.97 -2.75
CA LEU A 285 35.84 36.93 -1.68
C LEU A 285 35.20 36.58 -0.33
N GLU A 286 34.02 37.13 -0.05
CA GLU A 286 33.32 37.02 1.24
C GLU A 286 32.40 35.79 1.35
N ASP A 287 32.14 35.08 0.25
CA ASP A 287 31.23 33.94 0.24
C ASP A 287 31.70 32.80 1.16
N THR A 288 30.83 32.37 2.07
CA THR A 288 30.98 31.17 2.90
C THR A 288 29.87 30.15 2.65
N SER A 289 28.96 30.46 1.73
CA SER A 289 27.68 29.77 1.53
C SER A 289 27.61 28.93 0.26
N PHE A 290 28.73 28.78 -0.45
CA PHE A 290 28.80 28.09 -1.73
C PHE A 290 27.82 28.70 -2.75
N LYS A 291 27.81 30.03 -2.85
CA LYS A 291 26.94 30.72 -3.80
C LYS A 291 27.38 30.46 -5.24
N VAL A 292 26.43 30.06 -6.10
CA VAL A 292 26.66 29.97 -7.55
C VAL A 292 26.56 31.37 -8.16
N PHE A 293 27.64 31.83 -8.80
CA PHE A 293 27.69 33.13 -9.47
C PHE A 293 27.36 32.95 -10.97
N ARG A 294 26.11 33.25 -11.37
CA ARG A 294 25.63 33.07 -12.76
C ARG A 294 26.18 34.07 -13.77
N THR A 295 27.01 35.01 -13.33
CA THR A 295 27.62 36.06 -14.16
C THR A 295 29.14 36.00 -14.06
N LEU A 296 29.81 35.91 -15.20
CA LEU A 296 31.25 35.94 -15.34
C LEU A 296 31.77 37.38 -15.41
N ARG A 297 32.84 37.68 -14.66
CA ARG A 297 33.58 38.94 -14.76
C ARG A 297 34.70 38.79 -15.79
N LEU A 298 34.68 39.61 -16.84
CA LEU A 298 35.64 39.57 -17.94
C LEU A 298 36.66 40.72 -17.84
N PRO A 299 37.75 40.69 -18.63
CA PRO A 299 38.60 41.86 -18.84
C PRO A 299 37.79 43.09 -19.31
N GLU A 300 38.35 44.29 -19.13
CA GLU A 300 37.71 45.56 -19.53
C GLU A 300 36.36 45.83 -18.83
N ASN A 301 36.16 45.30 -17.61
CA ASN A 301 34.92 45.46 -16.83
C ASN A 301 33.64 44.95 -17.52
N LYS A 302 33.76 44.05 -18.50
CA LYS A 302 32.59 43.40 -19.13
C LYS A 302 32.06 42.27 -18.24
N THR A 303 30.79 41.92 -18.42
CA THR A 303 30.15 40.79 -17.74
C THR A 303 29.38 39.93 -18.73
N GLN A 304 29.26 38.63 -18.44
CA GLN A 304 28.52 37.71 -19.28
C GLN A 304 27.71 36.71 -18.45
N SER A 305 26.42 36.56 -18.76
CA SER A 305 25.57 35.52 -18.17
C SER A 305 25.88 34.14 -18.73
N ILE A 306 25.96 33.14 -17.84
CA ILE A 306 26.18 31.73 -18.16
C ILE A 306 24.93 31.09 -18.80
N GLU A 307 23.72 31.54 -18.43
CA GLU A 307 22.42 30.98 -18.87
C GLU A 307 22.22 31.02 -20.40
N ARG A 308 22.94 31.91 -21.08
CA ARG A 308 22.98 32.00 -22.53
C ARG A 308 23.46 30.69 -23.18
N TYR A 309 24.34 29.96 -22.49
CA TYR A 309 25.02 28.76 -22.99
C TYR A 309 24.47 27.47 -22.37
N GLU A 310 23.79 27.56 -21.23
CA GLU A 310 23.31 26.40 -20.45
C GLU A 310 21.99 25.81 -21.00
N VAL A 311 21.96 24.48 -21.16
CA VAL A 311 20.74 23.72 -21.43
C VAL A 311 19.76 23.94 -20.28
N GLN A 312 18.60 24.48 -20.61
CA GLN A 312 17.47 24.51 -19.69
C GLN A 312 16.77 23.16 -19.79
N LEU A 313 16.94 22.31 -18.76
CA LEU A 313 16.17 21.08 -18.65
C LEU A 313 14.68 21.44 -18.52
N LYS A 314 13.80 20.67 -19.18
CA LYS A 314 12.36 20.82 -18.93
C LYS A 314 12.11 20.59 -17.45
N LYS A 315 11.50 21.57 -16.78
CA LYS A 315 11.12 21.44 -15.37
C LYS A 315 10.15 20.29 -15.25
N ALA A 316 10.46 19.35 -14.38
CA ALA A 316 9.59 18.23 -14.13
C ALA A 316 8.32 18.69 -13.39
N ASN A 317 7.19 18.11 -13.79
CA ASN A 317 5.93 18.29 -13.10
C ASN A 317 5.92 17.48 -11.80
N PHE A 318 5.19 17.94 -10.79
CA PHE A 318 5.20 17.33 -9.46
C PHE A 318 3.80 16.99 -8.95
N ILE A 319 3.73 16.06 -8.01
CA ILE A 319 2.49 15.68 -7.34
C ILE A 319 2.72 15.77 -5.84
N VAL A 320 1.85 16.49 -5.13
CA VAL A 320 1.88 16.59 -3.66
C VAL A 320 0.92 15.56 -3.09
N ILE A 321 1.45 14.50 -2.48
CA ILE A 321 0.69 13.44 -1.80
C ILE A 321 0.55 13.82 -0.33
N THR A 322 -0.68 13.81 0.19
CA THR A 322 -0.95 14.28 1.57
C THR A 322 -2.31 13.79 2.10
N THR A 323 -2.66 14.20 3.32
CA THR A 323 -3.94 13.93 3.99
C THR A 323 -4.77 15.21 4.20
N GLN A 324 -6.04 15.05 4.56
CA GLN A 324 -6.91 16.17 4.92
C GLN A 324 -6.34 16.98 6.08
N ARG A 325 -6.40 18.31 5.96
CA ARG A 325 -5.98 19.28 6.99
C ARG A 325 -4.49 19.20 7.38
N SER A 326 -3.65 18.66 6.49
CA SER A 326 -2.19 18.60 6.64
C SER A 326 -1.45 19.93 6.47
N GLY A 327 -2.15 21.02 6.14
CA GLY A 327 -1.53 22.29 5.75
C GLY A 327 -1.20 22.42 4.25
N SER A 328 -1.60 21.43 3.43
CA SER A 328 -1.36 21.43 1.99
C SER A 328 -1.95 22.62 1.23
N GLY A 329 -3.09 23.15 1.67
CA GLY A 329 -3.69 24.35 1.07
C GLY A 329 -2.83 25.61 1.25
N TRP A 330 -2.27 25.78 2.46
CA TRP A 330 -1.30 26.84 2.75
C TRP A 330 -0.05 26.67 1.87
N LEU A 331 0.55 25.47 1.88
CA LEU A 331 1.73 25.16 1.06
C LEU A 331 1.50 25.50 -0.41
N LEU A 332 0.37 25.06 -0.98
CA LEU A 332 0.07 25.28 -2.40
C LEU A 332 -0.10 26.77 -2.74
N ASN A 333 -0.74 27.55 -1.88
CA ASN A 333 -0.88 28.99 -2.09
C ASN A 333 0.50 29.68 -2.04
N GLU A 334 1.35 29.29 -1.10
CA GLU A 334 2.70 29.83 -0.99
C GLU A 334 3.61 29.45 -2.16
N LEU A 335 3.51 28.21 -2.63
CA LEU A 335 4.22 27.75 -3.82
C LEU A 335 3.76 28.46 -5.10
N GLN A 336 2.57 29.06 -5.13
CA GLN A 336 2.01 29.71 -6.32
C GLN A 336 2.21 31.23 -6.37
N LYS A 337 2.66 31.87 -5.28
CA LYS A 337 3.12 33.27 -5.32
C LYS A 337 4.24 33.50 -6.36
N PRO A 338 5.20 32.57 -6.56
CA PRO A 338 6.14 32.64 -7.67
C PRO A 338 5.50 32.66 -9.05
N SER A 339 6.08 33.43 -9.97
CA SER A 339 5.76 33.29 -11.39
C SER A 339 6.18 31.94 -11.97
N CYS A 340 7.08 31.17 -11.34
CA CYS A 340 7.66 29.96 -11.92
C CYS A 340 7.14 28.62 -11.38
N ILE A 341 6.17 28.62 -10.46
CA ILE A 341 5.48 27.42 -9.99
C ILE A 341 3.97 27.67 -10.07
N GLU A 342 3.22 26.70 -10.58
CA GLU A 342 1.76 26.77 -10.61
C GLU A 342 1.21 25.41 -10.19
N CYS A 343 0.26 25.38 -9.25
CA CYS A 343 -0.20 24.13 -8.66
C CYS A 343 -1.72 24.01 -8.71
N GLY A 344 -2.21 22.98 -9.39
CA GLY A 344 -3.59 22.54 -9.30
C GLY A 344 -3.94 22.14 -7.86
N ARG A 345 -5.22 22.29 -7.49
CA ARG A 345 -5.75 21.84 -6.20
C ARG A 345 -5.97 20.32 -6.21
N GLU A 346 -7.04 19.86 -5.58
CA GLU A 346 -7.47 18.45 -5.56
C GLU A 346 -8.18 18.12 -6.87
N LEU A 347 -7.48 17.42 -7.77
CA LEU A 347 -8.00 17.13 -9.11
C LEU A 347 -8.74 15.79 -9.20
N PHE A 348 -8.52 14.87 -8.25
CA PHE A 348 -9.17 13.56 -8.15
C PHE A 348 -10.38 13.53 -7.21
N ASP A 349 -11.02 14.68 -7.01
CA ASP A 349 -12.30 14.75 -6.30
C ASP A 349 -13.38 13.92 -7.03
N ARG A 350 -14.31 13.34 -6.25
CA ARG A 350 -15.41 12.49 -6.72
C ARG A 350 -16.61 13.28 -7.22
N SER A 351 -16.65 14.60 -7.03
CA SER A 351 -17.76 15.42 -7.53
C SER A 351 -17.81 15.42 -9.07
N GLY A 352 -18.83 14.80 -9.65
CA GLY A 352 -19.15 14.89 -11.08
C GLY A 352 -18.36 13.98 -12.04
N PHE A 353 -17.37 13.21 -11.58
CA PHE A 353 -16.61 12.28 -12.44
C PHE A 353 -16.23 10.98 -11.72
N LEU A 354 -16.52 9.84 -12.35
CA LEU A 354 -16.20 8.51 -11.83
C LEU A 354 -14.78 8.10 -12.23
N TRP A 355 -13.86 8.16 -11.28
CA TRP A 355 -12.47 7.75 -11.48
C TRP A 355 -12.31 6.23 -11.55
N SER A 356 -11.58 5.77 -12.57
CA SER A 356 -11.11 4.39 -12.73
C SER A 356 -9.57 4.39 -12.79
N SER A 357 -8.93 3.22 -12.63
CA SER A 357 -7.48 3.11 -12.77
C SER A 357 -6.98 3.65 -14.12
N ASP A 358 -7.66 3.31 -15.22
CA ASP A 358 -7.28 3.74 -16.57
C ASP A 358 -7.46 5.25 -16.77
N THR A 359 -8.56 5.83 -16.27
CA THR A 359 -8.82 7.27 -16.41
C THR A 359 -7.89 8.11 -15.55
N MET A 360 -7.53 7.64 -14.35
CA MET A 360 -6.50 8.26 -13.53
C MET A 360 -5.12 8.17 -14.19
N LYS A 361 -4.74 6.99 -14.67
CA LYS A 361 -3.45 6.76 -15.34
C LYS A 361 -3.27 7.71 -16.52
N ALA A 362 -4.26 7.82 -17.38
CA ALA A 362 -4.21 8.72 -18.53
C ALA A 362 -4.19 10.20 -18.13
N ALA A 363 -4.92 10.59 -17.08
CA ALA A 363 -4.88 11.96 -16.56
C ALA A 363 -3.50 12.32 -16.00
N VAL A 364 -2.89 11.41 -15.23
CA VAL A 364 -1.54 11.61 -14.68
C VAL A 364 -0.48 11.60 -15.77
N ASP A 365 -0.51 10.61 -16.68
CA ASP A 365 0.43 10.54 -17.79
C ASP A 365 0.36 11.79 -18.67
N GLY A 366 -0.86 12.22 -19.01
CA GLY A 366 -1.10 13.44 -19.75
C GLY A 366 -0.59 14.69 -19.04
N PHE A 367 -0.80 14.77 -17.73
CA PHE A 367 -0.24 15.82 -16.89
C PHE A 367 1.29 15.83 -16.91
N LEU A 368 1.93 14.68 -16.72
CA LEU A 368 3.39 14.57 -16.69
C LEU A 368 4.03 14.86 -18.05
N ARG A 369 3.32 14.59 -19.16
CA ARG A 369 3.73 14.96 -20.52
C ARG A 369 3.49 16.44 -20.85
N MET A 370 2.69 17.13 -20.06
CA MET A 370 2.22 18.48 -20.39
C MET A 370 3.38 19.47 -20.44
N THR A 371 3.45 20.23 -21.54
CA THR A 371 4.41 21.33 -21.72
C THR A 371 3.67 22.64 -21.97
N PRO A 372 4.19 23.80 -21.49
CA PRO A 372 3.63 25.10 -21.83
C PRO A 372 3.44 25.26 -23.35
N GLY A 373 2.22 25.57 -23.79
CA GLY A 373 1.88 25.76 -25.21
C GLY A 373 1.84 24.50 -26.10
N GLY A 374 1.87 23.28 -25.53
CA GLY A 374 1.78 22.01 -26.27
C GLY A 374 0.36 21.62 -26.75
N GLN A 375 0.26 20.59 -27.61
CA GLN A 375 -1.01 20.01 -28.07
C GLN A 375 -1.70 19.17 -26.97
N ASN A 376 -2.86 18.54 -27.27
CA ASN A 376 -3.71 17.84 -26.31
C ASN A 376 -2.90 16.95 -25.36
N ALA A 377 -3.09 17.18 -24.06
CA ALA A 377 -2.42 16.43 -23.00
C ALA A 377 -3.09 15.08 -22.72
N PHE A 378 -4.36 14.91 -23.09
CA PHE A 378 -5.15 13.74 -22.75
C PHE A 378 -5.70 13.11 -24.02
N ASP A 379 -5.54 11.79 -24.13
CA ASP A 379 -6.04 10.97 -25.24
C ASP A 379 -7.44 10.41 -24.95
N ILE A 380 -8.00 10.70 -23.77
CA ILE A 380 -9.32 10.25 -23.30
C ILE A 380 -10.04 11.37 -22.56
N GLU A 381 -11.32 11.15 -22.25
CA GLU A 381 -12.09 12.00 -21.36
C GLU A 381 -11.55 11.93 -19.91
N VAL A 382 -11.34 13.09 -19.30
CA VAL A 382 -10.90 13.27 -17.92
C VAL A 382 -11.84 14.24 -17.23
N GLY A 383 -11.90 14.21 -15.89
CA GLY A 383 -12.80 15.10 -15.13
C GLY A 383 -12.58 16.60 -15.41
N ASP A 384 -13.64 17.38 -15.24
CA ASP A 384 -13.68 18.82 -15.57
C ASP A 384 -12.57 19.64 -14.92
N LYS A 385 -12.20 19.31 -13.68
CA LYS A 385 -11.09 19.97 -12.97
C LYS A 385 -9.75 19.79 -13.71
N PHE A 386 -9.48 18.58 -14.22
CA PHE A 386 -8.28 18.31 -15.02
C PHE A 386 -8.33 19.04 -16.36
N ASN A 387 -9.48 19.03 -17.04
CA ASN A 387 -9.67 19.75 -18.30
C ASN A 387 -9.46 21.26 -18.14
N PHE A 388 -10.04 21.86 -17.09
CA PHE A 388 -9.91 23.27 -16.79
C PHE A 388 -8.45 23.66 -16.54
N VAL A 389 -7.77 22.91 -15.67
CA VAL A 389 -6.37 23.18 -15.32
C VAL A 389 -5.46 23.00 -16.53
N ALA A 390 -5.65 21.94 -17.32
CA ALA A 390 -4.86 21.72 -18.53
C ALA A 390 -5.11 22.79 -19.59
N LYS A 391 -6.34 23.29 -19.75
CA LYS A 391 -6.65 24.41 -20.65
C LYS A 391 -5.97 25.70 -20.19
N LYS A 392 -6.01 25.99 -18.88
CA LYS A 392 -5.32 27.14 -18.27
C LYS A 392 -3.82 27.09 -18.53
N TRP A 393 -3.17 25.96 -18.27
CA TRP A 393 -1.72 25.81 -18.45
C TRP A 393 -1.29 25.82 -19.92
N ARG A 394 -2.11 25.28 -20.83
CA ARG A 394 -1.88 25.39 -22.29
C ARG A 394 -1.91 26.84 -22.80
N ALA A 395 -2.79 27.68 -22.25
CA ALA A 395 -2.93 29.08 -22.64
C ALA A 395 -1.74 29.96 -22.21
N GLN A 396 -0.94 29.51 -21.22
CA GLN A 396 0.25 30.21 -20.73
C GLN A 396 1.44 30.00 -21.69
N ARG A 397 1.39 30.62 -22.88
CA ARG A 397 2.38 30.46 -23.98
C ARG A 397 3.74 31.13 -23.74
N SER A 398 3.89 32.01 -22.74
CA SER A 398 5.08 32.86 -22.57
C SER A 398 6.12 32.34 -21.58
N ASP A 399 5.79 31.39 -20.69
CA ASP A 399 6.69 31.01 -19.60
C ASP A 399 7.14 29.55 -19.71
N LYS A 400 8.14 29.31 -20.57
CA LYS A 400 8.78 28.00 -20.75
C LYS A 400 9.54 27.51 -19.51
N SER A 401 9.53 28.29 -18.43
CA SER A 401 10.27 28.05 -17.19
C SER A 401 9.36 27.72 -15.99
N ARG A 402 8.08 27.40 -16.20
CA ARG A 402 7.17 27.09 -15.08
C ARG A 402 7.13 25.60 -14.77
N SER A 403 7.20 25.22 -13.49
CA SER A 403 6.92 23.85 -13.02
C SER A 403 5.46 23.72 -12.62
N TYR A 404 4.78 22.68 -13.08
CA TYR A 404 3.37 22.45 -12.75
C TYR A 404 3.23 21.35 -11.70
N GLY A 405 2.34 21.58 -10.74
CA GLY A 405 2.02 20.63 -9.70
C GLY A 405 0.53 20.37 -9.60
N PHE A 406 0.13 19.30 -8.92
CA PHE A 406 -1.21 19.24 -8.31
C PHE A 406 -1.19 18.47 -6.98
N LYS A 407 -2.25 18.61 -6.19
CA LYS A 407 -2.40 17.91 -4.91
C LYS A 407 -3.25 16.64 -5.08
N TRP A 408 -2.77 15.55 -4.48
CA TRP A 408 -3.45 14.27 -4.43
C TRP A 408 -3.61 13.83 -2.95
N MET A 409 -4.85 13.74 -2.49
CA MET A 409 -5.15 13.24 -1.14
C MET A 409 -5.15 11.71 -1.12
N LEU A 410 -4.60 11.08 -0.09
CA LEU A 410 -4.53 9.60 0.02
C LEU A 410 -5.88 8.87 -0.06
N ASN A 411 -6.97 9.57 0.23
CA ASN A 411 -8.34 9.04 0.16
C ASN A 411 -9.07 9.38 -1.15
N GLN A 412 -8.37 9.92 -2.16
CA GLN A 412 -8.91 10.25 -3.48
C GLN A 412 -8.30 9.38 -4.59
N PRO A 413 -9.09 8.71 -5.45
CA PRO A 413 -10.38 8.12 -5.10
C PRO A 413 -10.20 7.17 -3.89
N SER A 414 -11.09 6.21 -3.60
CA SER A 414 -10.93 5.39 -2.36
C SER A 414 -9.49 4.94 -2.13
N SER A 415 -9.07 4.90 -0.86
CA SER A 415 -7.70 4.52 -0.46
C SER A 415 -7.18 3.29 -1.22
N ASP A 416 -8.05 2.30 -1.41
CA ASP A 416 -7.76 1.07 -2.13
C ASP A 416 -7.31 1.31 -3.58
N LEU A 417 -8.04 2.17 -4.30
CA LEU A 417 -7.71 2.53 -5.69
C LEU A 417 -6.41 3.33 -5.76
N PHE A 418 -6.11 4.16 -4.76
CA PHE A 418 -4.84 4.89 -4.71
C PHE A 418 -3.66 3.93 -4.53
N TYR A 419 -3.75 2.95 -3.63
CA TYR A 419 -2.65 2.02 -3.38
C TYR A 419 -2.41 1.08 -4.55
N GLU A 420 -3.48 0.52 -5.14
CA GLU A 420 -3.37 -0.26 -6.37
C GLU A 420 -2.71 0.58 -7.49
N ALA A 421 -3.13 1.82 -7.66
CA ALA A 421 -2.56 2.72 -8.65
C ALA A 421 -1.08 3.06 -8.40
N PHE A 422 -0.67 3.20 -7.13
CA PHE A 422 0.66 3.69 -6.76
C PHE A 422 1.76 2.78 -7.33
N GLU A 423 1.67 1.48 -7.06
CA GLU A 423 2.66 0.50 -7.52
C GLU A 423 2.45 0.10 -8.99
N ASP A 424 1.20 -0.14 -9.41
CA ASP A 424 0.90 -0.72 -10.73
C ASP A 424 1.29 0.19 -11.89
N TRP A 425 1.06 1.51 -11.77
CA TRP A 425 1.29 2.42 -12.89
C TRP A 425 1.85 3.79 -12.52
N LEU A 426 1.64 4.31 -11.31
CA LEU A 426 2.10 5.65 -10.96
C LEU A 426 3.63 5.69 -10.86
N LEU A 427 4.27 4.75 -10.17
CA LEU A 427 5.73 4.67 -10.07
C LEU A 427 6.42 4.52 -11.44
N PRO A 428 6.02 3.55 -12.31
CA PRO A 428 6.56 3.46 -13.66
C PRO A 428 6.42 4.76 -14.46
N LEU A 429 5.24 5.40 -14.41
CA LEU A 429 4.99 6.66 -15.13
C LEU A 429 5.83 7.82 -14.60
N LEU A 430 5.95 7.98 -13.29
CA LEU A 430 6.78 9.03 -12.69
C LEU A 430 8.25 8.84 -13.07
N LYS A 431 8.74 7.61 -13.13
CA LYS A 431 10.09 7.30 -13.59
C LYS A 431 10.26 7.64 -15.07
N GLU A 432 9.36 7.16 -15.93
CA GLU A 432 9.42 7.38 -17.39
C GLU A 432 9.31 8.87 -17.75
N ARG A 433 8.40 9.58 -17.10
CA ARG A 433 8.11 11.00 -17.36
C ARG A 433 8.91 11.96 -16.49
N ARG A 434 9.80 11.43 -15.64
CA ARG A 434 10.64 12.19 -14.70
C ARG A 434 9.83 13.08 -13.75
N GLY A 435 8.64 12.65 -13.35
CA GLY A 435 7.81 13.38 -12.39
C GLY A 435 8.39 13.37 -10.99
N LYS A 436 8.05 14.39 -10.19
CA LYS A 436 8.47 14.51 -8.78
C LYS A 436 7.31 14.19 -7.85
N LEU A 437 7.62 13.58 -6.70
CA LEU A 437 6.68 13.40 -5.60
C LEU A 437 7.09 14.23 -4.39
N VAL A 438 6.11 14.93 -3.81
CA VAL A 438 6.25 15.58 -2.50
C VAL A 438 5.28 14.91 -1.54
N PHE A 439 5.79 14.34 -0.46
CA PHE A 439 4.96 13.86 0.64
C PHE A 439 4.91 14.94 1.73
N LEU A 440 3.74 15.56 1.92
CA LEU A 440 3.52 16.54 2.98
C LEU A 440 2.79 15.90 4.17
N VAL A 441 3.49 15.79 5.30
CA VAL A 441 2.95 15.25 6.55
C VAL A 441 2.70 16.36 7.56
N ARG A 442 1.77 16.15 8.50
CA ARG A 442 1.55 17.03 9.65
C ARG A 442 1.80 16.25 10.92
N GLN A 443 2.90 16.54 11.61
CA GLN A 443 3.38 15.73 12.73
C GLN A 443 2.64 16.04 14.05
N HIS A 444 2.05 17.24 14.19
CA HIS A 444 1.26 17.59 15.36
C HIS A 444 -0.17 17.06 15.27
N LEU A 445 -0.35 15.77 15.58
CA LEU A 445 -1.60 15.02 15.40
C LEU A 445 -2.80 15.61 16.17
N LEU A 446 -2.58 16.14 17.38
CA LEU A 446 -3.68 16.71 18.16
C LEU A 446 -4.22 18.02 17.54
N ARG A 447 -3.35 18.92 17.06
CA ARG A 447 -3.73 20.11 16.27
C ARG A 447 -4.35 19.74 14.92
N LEU A 448 -3.92 18.62 14.32
CA LEU A 448 -4.57 18.07 13.12
C LEU A 448 -6.02 17.66 13.44
N MET A 449 -6.27 16.99 14.56
CA MET A 449 -7.62 16.62 15.02
C MET A 449 -8.50 17.86 15.25
N VAL A 450 -8.02 18.86 16.00
CA VAL A 450 -8.72 20.16 16.16
C VAL A 450 -9.11 20.73 14.79
N SER A 451 -8.18 20.70 13.85
CA SER A 451 -8.43 21.22 12.49
C SER A 451 -9.45 20.40 11.69
N LYS A 452 -9.65 19.12 12.00
CA LYS A 452 -10.65 18.26 11.34
C LYS A 452 -12.03 18.47 11.95
N GLU A 453 -12.15 18.46 13.27
CA GLU A 453 -13.41 18.70 13.98
C GLU A 453 -13.97 20.09 13.65
N ALA A 454 -13.11 21.13 13.68
CA ALA A 454 -13.54 22.48 13.30
C ALA A 454 -14.04 22.55 11.85
N ASN A 455 -13.40 21.82 10.94
CA ASN A 455 -13.81 21.77 9.53
C ASN A 455 -15.16 21.08 9.34
N GLN A 456 -15.44 20.05 10.15
CA GLN A 456 -16.72 19.34 10.15
C GLN A 456 -17.83 20.28 10.64
N ILE A 457 -17.63 20.92 11.79
CA ILE A 457 -18.58 21.89 12.34
C ILE A 457 -18.83 23.04 11.36
N ASP A 458 -17.78 23.57 10.73
CA ASP A 458 -17.92 24.61 9.71
C ASP A 458 -18.75 24.16 8.50
N SER A 459 -18.58 22.90 8.05
CA SER A 459 -19.37 22.35 6.95
C SER A 459 -20.84 22.10 7.30
N GLU A 460 -21.16 21.90 8.57
CA GLU A 460 -22.52 21.73 9.07
C GLU A 460 -23.21 23.08 9.36
N ARG A 461 -22.45 24.09 9.80
CA ARG A 461 -22.96 25.36 10.33
C ARG A 461 -23.15 26.46 9.29
N PHE A 462 -22.43 26.43 8.17
CA PHE A 462 -22.42 27.54 7.20
C PHE A 462 -22.78 27.06 5.78
N GLU A 463 -23.64 27.81 5.09
CA GLU A 463 -24.03 27.54 3.68
C GLU A 463 -22.85 27.59 2.71
N GLN A 464 -21.80 28.35 3.04
CA GLN A 464 -20.54 28.40 2.31
C GLN A 464 -19.39 27.96 3.21
N HIS A 465 -18.92 26.73 3.00
CA HIS A 465 -17.77 26.19 3.71
C HIS A 465 -16.47 26.96 3.40
N VAL A 466 -15.83 27.51 4.44
CA VAL A 466 -14.57 28.25 4.33
C VAL A 466 -13.38 27.32 4.60
N ALA A 467 -12.90 26.65 3.56
CA ALA A 467 -11.72 25.77 3.68
C ALA A 467 -10.43 26.53 4.03
N HIS A 468 -10.36 27.83 3.69
CA HIS A 468 -9.23 28.74 3.92
C HIS A 468 -9.74 30.13 4.28
N ALA A 469 -9.22 30.71 5.37
CA ALA A 469 -9.55 32.08 5.75
C ALA A 469 -8.89 33.09 4.81
N PHE A 470 -9.66 34.05 4.32
CA PHE A 470 -9.19 35.12 3.43
C PHE A 470 -8.86 36.40 4.19
N SER A 471 -9.29 36.51 5.45
CA SER A 471 -8.98 37.60 6.37
C SER A 471 -8.62 37.10 7.78
N GLN A 472 -7.99 37.94 8.61
CA GLN A 472 -7.74 37.62 10.02
C GLN A 472 -9.05 37.47 10.81
N ASN A 473 -10.07 38.23 10.41
CA ASN A 473 -11.40 38.16 11.00
C ASN A 473 -12.08 36.83 10.65
N ASP A 474 -11.98 36.38 9.39
CA ASP A 474 -12.49 35.07 8.97
C ASP A 474 -11.77 33.94 9.73
N ALA A 475 -10.44 34.05 9.85
CA ALA A 475 -9.67 33.06 10.60
C ALA A 475 -10.12 32.98 12.06
N GLN A 476 -10.39 34.12 12.71
CA GLN A 476 -10.89 34.15 14.08
C GLN A 476 -12.32 33.61 14.19
N GLN A 477 -13.20 33.89 13.23
CA GLN A 477 -14.57 33.36 13.21
C GLN A 477 -14.61 31.84 13.11
N HIS A 478 -13.71 31.25 12.33
CA HIS A 478 -13.60 29.79 12.15
C HIS A 478 -12.69 29.12 13.20
N ALA A 479 -12.06 29.88 14.08
CA ALA A 479 -11.18 29.37 15.15
C ALA A 479 -11.92 29.06 16.45
N ALA A 480 -13.22 28.78 16.37
CA ALA A 480 -14.02 28.47 17.54
C ALA A 480 -13.48 27.22 18.24
N PRO A 481 -13.43 27.20 19.59
CA PRO A 481 -13.04 26.00 20.33
C PRO A 481 -13.95 24.82 19.99
N VAL A 482 -13.36 23.66 19.75
CA VAL A 482 -14.08 22.43 19.41
C VAL A 482 -13.96 21.41 20.53
N GLU A 483 -15.00 20.58 20.67
CA GLU A 483 -14.95 19.45 21.58
C GLU A 483 -14.22 18.29 20.88
N LEU A 484 -13.20 17.74 21.52
CA LEU A 484 -12.51 16.55 21.02
C LEU A 484 -13.04 15.29 21.71
N PRO A 485 -12.94 14.11 21.09
CA PRO A 485 -13.14 12.86 21.80
C PRO A 485 -12.17 12.72 22.97
N VAL A 486 -12.54 11.91 23.96
CA VAL A 486 -11.75 11.63 25.18
C VAL A 486 -11.51 10.14 25.37
N GLY A 487 -10.62 9.78 26.30
CA GLY A 487 -10.26 8.40 26.63
C GLY A 487 -9.75 7.61 25.43
N HIS A 488 -10.20 6.35 25.33
CA HIS A 488 -9.79 5.45 24.25
C HIS A 488 -10.17 5.95 22.85
N LYS A 489 -11.25 6.73 22.70
CA LYS A 489 -11.69 7.26 21.40
C LYS A 489 -10.67 8.25 20.84
N LEU A 490 -10.16 9.15 21.68
CA LEU A 490 -9.08 10.09 21.29
C LEU A 490 -7.82 9.35 20.85
N LEU A 491 -7.37 8.41 21.67
CA LEU A 491 -6.13 7.65 21.42
C LEU A 491 -6.22 6.87 20.11
N ARG A 492 -7.39 6.28 19.83
CA ARG A 492 -7.65 5.59 18.56
C ARG A 492 -7.55 6.53 17.36
N HIS A 493 -8.13 7.72 17.43
CA HIS A 493 -8.03 8.70 16.34
C HIS A 493 -6.59 9.16 16.10
N LEU A 494 -5.83 9.41 17.17
CA LEU A 494 -4.41 9.77 17.07
C LEU A 494 -3.57 8.63 16.46
N ASP A 495 -3.82 7.38 16.84
CA ASP A 495 -3.15 6.20 16.27
C ASP A 495 -3.45 6.03 14.77
N LEU A 496 -4.68 6.32 14.32
CA LEU A 496 -5.04 6.27 12.90
C LEU A 496 -4.28 7.34 12.09
N GLU A 497 -4.20 8.57 12.59
CA GLU A 497 -3.43 9.61 11.91
C GLU A 497 -1.93 9.33 11.90
N LEU A 498 -1.39 8.77 12.98
CA LEU A 498 0.00 8.33 13.03
C LEU A 498 0.30 7.24 12.00
N SER A 499 -0.61 6.28 11.82
CA SER A 499 -0.50 5.20 10.85
C SER A 499 -0.49 5.71 9.39
N LYS A 500 -1.31 6.73 9.08
CA LYS A 500 -1.27 7.40 7.76
C LYS A 500 0.08 8.03 7.46
N ILE A 501 0.71 8.68 8.44
CA ILE A 501 2.07 9.25 8.30
C ILE A 501 3.09 8.14 8.01
N ALA A 502 3.09 7.08 8.82
CA ALA A 502 4.00 5.94 8.62
C ALA A 502 3.80 5.29 7.24
N HIS A 503 2.57 5.27 6.73
CA HIS A 503 2.29 4.76 5.39
C HIS A 503 2.85 5.68 4.30
N MET A 504 2.65 6.99 4.39
CA MET A 504 3.20 7.95 3.44
C MET A 504 4.71 7.81 3.28
N GLU A 505 5.42 7.54 4.37
CA GLU A 505 6.86 7.31 4.31
C GLU A 505 7.24 6.00 3.65
N LYS A 506 6.49 4.93 3.90
CA LYS A 506 6.70 3.66 3.19
C LYS A 506 6.56 3.87 1.69
N LEU A 507 5.56 4.64 1.25
CA LEU A 507 5.37 5.00 -0.16
C LEU A 507 6.51 5.89 -0.68
N ALA A 508 6.95 6.87 0.12
CA ALA A 508 8.08 7.72 -0.22
C ALA A 508 9.37 6.92 -0.41
N LYS A 509 9.63 5.97 0.49
CA LYS A 509 10.76 5.04 0.41
C LYS A 509 10.64 4.15 -0.82
N LEU A 510 9.48 3.54 -1.06
CA LEU A 510 9.25 2.70 -2.23
C LEU A 510 9.50 3.46 -3.55
N ALA A 511 9.00 4.69 -3.64
CA ALA A 511 9.21 5.55 -4.78
C ALA A 511 10.69 5.93 -4.96
N SER A 512 11.37 6.30 -3.87
CA SER A 512 12.81 6.58 -3.87
C SER A 512 13.63 5.36 -4.32
N ASP A 513 13.34 4.18 -3.77
CA ASP A 513 13.99 2.91 -4.12
C ASP A 513 13.74 2.55 -5.60
N ALA A 514 12.59 2.93 -6.18
CA ALA A 514 12.28 2.78 -7.60
C ALA A 514 13.03 3.78 -8.52
N GLY A 515 13.75 4.75 -7.96
CA GLY A 515 14.46 5.80 -8.67
C GLY A 515 13.58 7.00 -9.04
N VAL A 516 12.41 7.17 -8.41
CA VAL A 516 11.56 8.35 -8.55
C VAL A 516 12.08 9.46 -7.66
N ARG A 517 12.03 10.71 -8.14
CA ARG A 517 12.45 11.89 -7.36
C ARG A 517 11.42 12.20 -6.29
N VAL A 518 11.78 11.96 -5.04
CA VAL A 518 10.88 12.12 -3.89
C VAL A 518 11.44 13.09 -2.87
N ARG A 519 10.56 13.88 -2.26
CA ARG A 519 10.87 14.69 -1.07
C ARG A 519 9.76 14.57 -0.04
N THR A 520 10.12 14.19 1.18
CA THR A 520 9.21 14.20 2.33
C THR A 520 9.45 15.47 3.14
N VAL A 521 8.39 16.18 3.48
CA VAL A 521 8.43 17.43 4.25
C VAL A 521 7.34 17.44 5.31
N SER A 522 7.62 18.00 6.49
CA SER A 522 6.60 18.23 7.50
C SER A 522 6.05 19.65 7.41
N TYR A 523 4.78 19.84 7.74
CA TYR A 523 4.17 21.15 7.84
C TYR A 523 4.91 22.02 8.85
N GLU A 524 5.25 21.44 10.01
CA GLU A 524 5.88 22.14 11.12
C GLU A 524 7.27 22.68 10.75
N ASP A 525 8.08 21.90 10.02
CA ASP A 525 9.40 22.34 9.57
C ASP A 525 9.30 23.43 8.49
N LEU A 526 8.36 23.29 7.54
CA LEU A 526 8.14 24.29 6.49
C LEU A 526 7.63 25.62 7.05
N ASP A 527 6.81 25.57 8.10
CA ASP A 527 6.24 26.74 8.74
C ASP A 527 7.25 27.46 9.65
N ALA A 528 8.13 26.71 10.30
CA ALA A 528 9.11 27.24 11.24
C ALA A 528 10.43 27.69 10.59
N ASP A 529 10.85 27.06 9.48
CA ASP A 529 12.18 27.27 8.87
C ASP A 529 12.10 27.71 7.40
N HIS A 530 12.46 28.98 7.17
CA HIS A 530 12.50 29.57 5.82
C HIS A 530 13.49 28.87 4.89
N ALA A 531 14.59 28.30 5.43
CA ALA A 531 15.57 27.59 4.64
C ALA A 531 14.98 26.27 4.11
N GLN A 532 14.16 25.57 4.90
CA GLN A 532 13.50 24.34 4.44
C GLN A 532 12.45 24.62 3.37
N PHE A 533 11.64 25.66 3.54
CA PHE A 533 10.70 26.10 2.50
C PHE A 533 11.42 26.57 1.22
N GLY A 534 12.50 27.34 1.37
CA GLY A 534 13.40 27.72 0.27
C GLY A 534 14.00 26.51 -0.44
N GLY A 535 14.42 25.50 0.32
CA GLY A 535 14.96 24.24 -0.19
C GLY A 535 13.94 23.44 -0.98
N LEU A 536 12.69 23.32 -0.50
CA LEU A 536 11.60 22.68 -1.24
C LEU A 536 11.31 23.41 -2.56
N ARG A 537 11.19 24.74 -2.53
CA ARG A 537 10.98 25.55 -3.74
C ARG A 537 12.09 25.34 -4.76
N SER A 538 13.35 25.49 -4.32
CA SER A 538 14.52 25.30 -5.16
C SER A 538 14.51 23.91 -5.80
N TRP A 539 14.18 22.86 -5.03
CA TRP A 539 14.10 21.50 -5.53
C TRP A 539 12.98 21.27 -6.55
N LEU A 540 11.80 21.88 -6.35
CA LEU A 540 10.67 21.79 -7.29
C LEU A 540 11.01 22.37 -8.67
N VAL A 541 11.81 23.43 -8.73
CA VAL A 541 12.24 24.08 -9.98
C VAL A 541 13.69 23.77 -10.39
N ASP A 542 14.30 22.73 -9.82
CA ASP A 542 15.66 22.27 -10.18
C ASP A 542 16.75 23.35 -10.02
N GLY A 543 16.66 24.16 -8.97
CA GLY A 543 17.66 25.18 -8.63
C GLY A 543 17.58 26.44 -9.50
N ASP A 544 16.49 26.61 -10.25
CA ASP A 544 16.25 27.81 -11.07
C ASP A 544 16.35 29.10 -10.24
N ALA A 545 16.89 30.16 -10.84
CA ALA A 545 17.08 31.46 -10.21
C ALA A 545 15.76 32.06 -9.69
N CYS A 546 14.63 31.70 -10.29
CA CYS A 546 13.30 32.10 -9.81
C CYS A 546 13.04 31.62 -8.38
N ALA A 547 13.66 30.54 -7.90
CA ALA A 547 13.52 30.10 -6.51
C ALA A 547 14.09 31.11 -5.51
N ALA A 548 15.03 31.95 -5.94
CA ALA A 548 15.73 32.94 -5.11
C ALA A 548 15.11 34.35 -5.15
N SER A 549 14.12 34.61 -6.02
CA SER A 549 13.51 35.95 -6.16
C SER A 549 12.51 36.31 -5.04
N PHE A 550 12.60 35.67 -3.87
CA PHE A 550 11.71 35.88 -2.74
C PHE A 550 12.48 36.35 -1.53
N SER A 551 12.18 37.55 -1.05
CA SER A 551 12.88 38.16 0.08
C SER A 551 12.18 37.99 1.44
N GLU A 552 10.93 37.53 1.50
CA GLU A 552 10.16 37.60 2.76
C GLU A 552 9.35 36.34 3.10
N ARG A 553 9.09 36.19 4.41
CA ARG A 553 8.21 35.20 5.02
C ARG A 553 6.82 35.28 4.39
N PRO A 554 6.09 34.17 4.26
CA PRO A 554 4.68 34.23 3.92
C PRO A 554 3.84 34.78 5.07
N ASP A 555 3.70 36.11 5.17
CA ASP A 555 2.87 36.76 6.19
C ASP A 555 1.36 36.75 5.83
N THR A 556 0.96 36.18 4.68
CA THR A 556 -0.34 36.50 4.04
C THR A 556 -1.33 35.35 3.92
N ILE A 557 -1.23 34.29 4.74
CA ILE A 557 -2.35 33.34 4.88
C ILE A 557 -2.76 33.26 6.34
N PHE A 558 -3.97 33.73 6.61
CA PHE A 558 -4.58 33.67 7.93
C PHE A 558 -4.85 32.21 8.30
N LYS A 559 -4.11 31.71 9.30
CA LYS A 559 -4.28 30.35 9.82
C LYS A 559 -5.41 30.36 10.84
N ILE A 560 -6.42 29.52 10.61
CA ILE A 560 -7.57 29.36 11.51
C ILE A 560 -7.10 28.94 12.92
N HIS A 561 -6.18 28.00 13.03
CA HIS A 561 -5.57 27.58 14.30
C HIS A 561 -4.09 27.97 14.39
N GLY A 562 -3.79 29.23 14.07
CA GLY A 562 -2.42 29.76 13.96
C GLY A 562 -1.77 30.21 15.27
N ASP A 563 -2.53 30.32 16.36
CA ASP A 563 -2.02 30.83 17.64
C ASP A 563 -0.96 29.89 18.25
N ALA A 564 -0.03 30.46 19.00
CA ALA A 564 0.92 29.69 19.80
C ALA A 564 0.17 28.91 20.90
N HIS A 565 -0.83 29.54 21.52
CA HIS A 565 -1.67 28.92 22.53
C HIS A 565 -2.81 28.13 21.88
N TRP A 566 -2.53 26.89 21.46
CA TRP A 566 -3.51 26.08 20.73
C TRP A 566 -4.48 25.31 21.63
N GLN A 567 -4.17 25.15 22.92
CA GLN A 567 -5.04 24.43 23.84
C GLN A 567 -6.42 25.10 23.96
N LYS A 568 -6.47 26.43 23.80
CA LYS A 568 -7.72 27.21 23.78
C LYS A 568 -8.71 26.79 22.70
N TYR A 569 -8.25 26.10 21.65
CA TYR A 569 -9.11 25.59 20.59
C TYR A 569 -9.79 24.27 20.96
N ILE A 570 -9.59 23.76 22.18
CA ILE A 570 -10.21 22.54 22.69
C ILE A 570 -11.11 22.91 23.86
N SER A 571 -12.42 22.83 23.69
CA SER A 571 -13.39 23.25 24.72
C SER A 571 -13.35 22.34 25.96
N ASN A 572 -13.02 21.04 25.78
CA ASN A 572 -12.91 20.03 26.83
C ASN A 572 -11.45 19.63 27.12
N TRP A 573 -10.56 20.63 27.19
CA TRP A 573 -9.11 20.40 27.38
C TRP A 573 -8.76 19.61 28.65
N ASN A 574 -9.52 19.78 29.73
CA ASN A 574 -9.26 19.07 30.99
C ASN A 574 -9.46 17.55 30.84
N GLU A 575 -10.43 17.12 30.05
CA GLU A 575 -10.74 15.72 29.79
C GLU A 575 -9.78 15.13 28.75
N VAL A 576 -9.45 15.91 27.73
CA VAL A 576 -8.44 15.57 26.72
C VAL A 576 -7.09 15.37 27.39
N SER A 577 -6.63 16.32 28.22
CA SER A 577 -5.36 16.23 28.92
C SER A 577 -5.29 14.99 29.81
N LYS A 578 -6.33 14.69 30.59
CA LYS A 578 -6.45 13.44 31.36
C LYS A 578 -6.30 12.19 30.49
N SER A 579 -6.81 12.23 29.26
CA SER A 579 -6.74 11.11 28.31
C SER A 579 -5.34 10.91 27.72
N LEU A 580 -4.53 11.97 27.64
CA LEU A 580 -3.17 11.94 27.11
C LEU A 580 -2.14 11.56 28.18
N VAL A 581 -2.39 11.87 29.46
CA VAL A 581 -1.50 11.53 30.58
C VAL A 581 -1.18 10.04 30.59
N GLY A 582 0.11 9.72 30.69
CA GLY A 582 0.55 8.32 30.68
C GLY A 582 0.35 7.61 29.33
N THR A 583 0.36 8.35 28.22
CA THR A 583 0.38 7.78 26.88
C THR A 583 1.56 8.33 26.08
N ARG A 584 1.86 7.77 24.91
CA ARG A 584 2.87 8.33 23.98
C ARG A 584 2.54 9.75 23.53
N TYR A 585 1.27 10.13 23.57
CA TYR A 585 0.78 11.45 23.17
C TYR A 585 0.85 12.48 24.31
N ALA A 586 1.38 12.10 25.49
CA ALA A 586 1.61 13.01 26.61
C ALA A 586 2.54 14.18 26.25
N VAL A 587 3.36 14.06 25.19
CA VAL A 587 4.18 15.17 24.68
C VAL A 587 3.34 16.38 24.26
N TYR A 588 2.08 16.19 23.86
CA TYR A 588 1.17 17.28 23.52
C TYR A 588 0.60 18.02 24.75
N LEU A 589 0.91 17.57 25.98
CA LEU A 589 0.56 18.32 27.19
C LEU A 589 1.45 19.55 27.37
N ASP A 590 2.65 19.52 26.79
CA ASP A 590 3.52 20.69 26.71
C ASP A 590 3.06 21.58 25.55
N GLU A 591 2.56 22.79 25.88
CA GLU A 591 2.08 23.74 24.88
C GLU A 591 3.20 24.23 23.94
N ALA A 592 4.46 24.20 24.41
CA ALA A 592 5.63 24.57 23.62
C ALA A 592 6.10 23.46 22.68
N TYR A 593 5.53 22.25 22.76
CA TYR A 593 5.92 21.13 21.92
C TYR A 593 5.55 21.38 20.45
N VAL A 594 6.59 21.53 19.62
CA VAL A 594 6.47 21.54 18.16
C VAL A 594 7.36 20.41 17.64
N PRO A 595 6.79 19.36 17.02
CA PRO A 595 7.60 18.30 16.43
C PRO A 595 8.43 18.89 15.28
N ARG A 596 9.74 18.61 15.27
CA ARG A 596 10.70 19.09 14.26
C ARG A 596 11.65 17.99 13.83
N GLY A 597 11.98 17.98 12.54
CA GLY A 597 12.89 17.01 11.95
C GLY A 597 12.27 15.63 11.68
N GLY A 598 13.00 14.82 10.91
CA GLY A 598 12.56 13.49 10.48
C GLY A 598 12.25 12.52 11.63
N ASP A 599 12.97 12.63 12.75
CA ASP A 599 12.91 11.64 13.84
C ASP A 599 11.83 11.95 14.89
N ALA A 600 11.18 13.12 14.84
CA ALA A 600 10.26 13.55 15.91
C ALA A 600 9.04 12.63 16.05
N TRP A 601 8.51 12.14 14.93
CA TRP A 601 7.39 11.20 14.95
C TRP A 601 7.88 9.75 15.14
N GLU A 602 9.13 9.42 14.77
CA GLU A 602 9.75 8.13 15.12
C GLU A 602 9.84 7.96 16.64
N LYS A 603 10.21 9.03 17.34
CA LYS A 603 10.17 9.07 18.82
C LYS A 603 8.76 8.84 19.37
N LEU A 604 7.72 9.39 18.73
CA LEU A 604 6.31 9.12 19.08
C LEU A 604 5.89 7.67 18.79
N ARG A 605 6.34 7.10 17.67
CA ARG A 605 6.11 5.70 17.27
C ARG A 605 6.76 4.73 18.25
N ASP A 606 8.00 5.01 18.63
CA ASP A 606 8.89 4.13 19.38
C ASP A 606 8.78 4.33 20.90
N ALA A 607 8.10 5.40 21.35
CA ALA A 607 7.79 5.62 22.77
C ALA A 607 7.05 4.42 23.38
N PRO A 608 7.61 3.78 24.44
CA PRO A 608 6.95 2.68 25.13
C PRO A 608 5.67 3.17 25.82
N ALA A 609 4.58 2.42 25.69
CA ALA A 609 3.39 2.66 26.51
C ALA A 609 3.79 2.44 27.99
N PRO A 610 3.50 3.36 28.91
CA PRO A 610 3.92 3.18 30.29
C PRO A 610 3.21 1.97 30.89
N LYS A 611 3.98 1.15 31.61
CA LYS A 611 3.49 -0.02 32.33
C LYS A 611 2.45 0.46 33.36
N ARG A 612 1.24 -0.11 33.33
CA ARG A 612 0.25 0.05 34.40
C ARG A 612 0.94 -0.24 35.73
N VAL A 613 1.04 0.77 36.60
CA VAL A 613 1.42 0.59 37.99
C VAL A 613 0.32 -0.27 38.61
N LYS A 614 0.62 -1.55 38.86
CA LYS A 614 -0.26 -2.41 39.64
C LYS A 614 -0.44 -1.74 41.00
N LYS A 615 -1.66 -1.32 41.32
CA LYS A 615 -2.01 -0.97 42.70
C LYS A 615 -1.74 -2.20 43.56
N VAL A 616 -0.82 -2.03 44.50
CA VAL A 616 -0.51 -2.99 45.56
C VAL A 616 -1.73 -3.03 46.47
N HIS A 617 -2.46 -4.13 46.45
CA HIS A 617 -3.31 -4.54 47.57
C HIS A 617 -2.94 -5.96 47.99
N ASP A 618 -2.40 -5.97 49.21
CA ASP A 618 -2.26 -7.01 50.22
C ASP A 618 -1.72 -8.39 49.84
N THR A 619 -0.51 -8.58 50.35
CA THR A 619 0.12 -9.82 50.75
C THR A 619 -0.85 -10.89 51.25
N TYR A 620 -0.90 -12.01 50.52
CA TYR A 620 -1.15 -13.32 51.12
C TYR A 620 -0.03 -14.27 50.71
N GLN A 621 0.76 -14.70 51.69
CA GLN A 621 1.81 -15.70 51.55
C GLN A 621 1.21 -17.09 51.25
N PRO A 622 1.97 -18.00 50.62
CA PRO A 622 1.44 -19.25 50.07
C PRO A 622 1.28 -20.32 51.15
N HIS A 623 0.06 -20.86 51.28
CA HIS A 623 -0.15 -22.13 51.97
C HIS A 623 0.14 -23.31 51.03
N THR A 624 0.97 -24.18 51.56
CA THR A 624 1.35 -25.52 51.11
C THR A 624 0.16 -26.45 50.86
N HIS A 625 0.29 -27.28 49.83
CA HIS A 625 -0.33 -28.60 49.63
C HIS A 625 -1.83 -28.79 49.96
N ALA A 626 -2.66 -28.94 48.93
CA ALA A 626 -3.67 -30.01 48.82
C ALA A 626 -4.28 -30.09 47.41
N GLU A 627 -4.26 -31.31 46.88
CA GLU A 627 -5.29 -31.96 46.04
C GLU A 627 -5.62 -31.45 44.61
N LYS A 628 -5.24 -32.30 43.65
CA LYS A 628 -5.72 -32.29 42.25
C LYS A 628 -7.14 -32.85 42.17
N PRO A 629 -8.08 -32.26 41.40
CA PRO A 629 -9.30 -32.94 41.01
C PRO A 629 -9.03 -33.98 39.92
N ALA A 630 -9.74 -35.10 40.05
CA ALA A 630 -9.63 -36.31 39.26
C ALA A 630 -9.96 -36.13 37.77
N ARG A 631 -9.17 -36.80 36.92
CA ARG A 631 -9.49 -37.07 35.51
C ARG A 631 -10.52 -38.20 35.44
N LEU A 632 -11.59 -38.00 34.67
CA LEU A 632 -12.47 -39.07 34.21
C LEU A 632 -12.21 -39.36 32.73
N TYR A 633 -12.28 -40.66 32.42
CA TYR A 633 -12.22 -41.37 31.12
C TYR A 633 -10.89 -42.00 30.68
N PRO A 634 -10.95 -43.23 30.14
CA PRO A 634 -9.95 -44.26 30.38
C PRO A 634 -8.91 -44.35 29.25
N ARG A 635 -7.68 -44.69 29.66
CA ARG A 635 -6.60 -45.10 28.77
C ARG A 635 -6.64 -46.62 28.61
N ASP A 636 -6.57 -47.08 27.36
CA ASP A 636 -5.93 -48.34 26.98
C ASP A 636 -5.65 -48.34 25.47
N VAL A 637 -4.39 -48.06 25.07
CA VAL A 637 -3.63 -48.77 24.00
C VAL A 637 -2.12 -48.49 24.27
N PRO A 638 -1.20 -49.48 24.20
CA PRO A 638 0.16 -49.36 24.71
C PRO A 638 1.17 -48.89 23.65
N GLY A 639 2.16 -48.09 24.08
CA GLY A 639 3.40 -47.88 23.32
C GLY A 639 4.01 -46.48 23.48
N CYS A 640 5.12 -46.41 24.20
CA CYS A 640 6.06 -45.28 24.37
C CYS A 640 5.68 -44.17 25.36
N VAL A 641 6.31 -44.27 26.53
CA VAL A 641 6.42 -43.23 27.57
C VAL A 641 7.67 -42.37 27.29
N THR A 642 7.53 -41.08 27.53
CA THR A 642 8.54 -40.02 27.43
C THR A 642 9.67 -40.13 28.46
N ALA A 643 10.92 -39.82 28.08
CA ALA A 643 11.82 -38.91 28.80
C ALA A 643 13.20 -38.80 28.13
N GLY A 644 13.77 -37.59 28.11
CA GLY A 644 15.23 -37.40 28.03
C GLY A 644 15.76 -36.82 26.72
N LYS A 645 16.76 -35.96 26.85
CA LYS A 645 17.35 -35.09 25.83
C LYS A 645 18.18 -35.86 24.79
N ASP A 646 18.27 -35.26 23.60
CA ASP A 646 19.15 -35.53 22.45
C ASP A 646 18.73 -36.58 21.39
N HIS A 647 18.48 -36.02 20.19
CA HIS A 647 18.60 -36.50 18.80
C HIS A 647 17.84 -37.74 18.23
N HIS A 648 17.19 -37.45 17.08
CA HIS A 648 16.90 -38.27 15.88
C HIS A 648 16.16 -39.61 15.99
N CYS A 649 14.86 -39.60 15.62
CA CYS A 649 14.17 -40.79 15.07
C CYS A 649 14.11 -40.71 13.54
N ARG A 650 14.99 -41.47 12.87
CA ARG A 650 14.89 -41.85 11.45
C ARG A 650 14.07 -43.15 11.38
N MET A 651 12.95 -43.16 10.66
CA MET A 651 12.33 -44.44 10.25
C MET A 651 12.84 -44.87 8.87
N LYS A 652 13.28 -46.13 8.84
CA LYS A 652 13.80 -46.87 7.69
C LYS A 652 12.69 -47.26 6.73
N THR A 653 13.02 -47.16 5.46
CA THR A 653 12.35 -47.78 4.32
C THR A 653 12.42 -49.31 4.37
N TYR A 654 11.34 -49.97 3.95
CA TYR A 654 11.37 -51.31 3.39
C TYR A 654 10.68 -51.28 2.03
N GLY A 655 11.39 -51.73 1.00
CA GLY A 655 10.94 -51.76 -0.38
C GLY A 655 10.56 -53.16 -0.88
N ASN A 656 10.00 -53.12 -2.09
CA ASN A 656 9.95 -54.10 -3.16
C ASN A 656 9.20 -55.44 -2.99
N ARG A 657 8.17 -55.60 -3.85
CA ARG A 657 7.98 -56.78 -4.72
C ARG A 657 7.09 -56.46 -5.96
N THR A 658 7.75 -56.36 -7.11
CA THR A 658 7.45 -56.97 -8.44
C THR A 658 6.00 -57.12 -8.99
N VAL A 659 5.65 -56.24 -9.95
CA VAL A 659 5.12 -56.39 -11.36
C VAL A 659 4.87 -57.85 -11.88
N PRO A 660 3.81 -58.20 -12.68
CA PRO A 660 3.64 -57.71 -14.06
C PRO A 660 2.25 -57.50 -14.71
N LEU A 661 2.36 -56.75 -15.83
CA LEU A 661 1.45 -56.41 -16.94
C LEU A 661 0.65 -57.57 -17.56
N PHE A 662 -0.47 -57.25 -18.24
CA PHE A 662 -0.93 -57.64 -19.61
C PHE A 662 -2.47 -57.39 -19.73
N THR A 663 -2.95 -56.37 -20.46
CA THR A 663 -3.44 -56.28 -21.87
C THR A 663 -4.97 -56.39 -22.10
N SER A 664 -5.49 -55.36 -22.78
CA SER A 664 -6.55 -55.31 -23.84
C SER A 664 -7.89 -56.06 -23.73
N SER A 665 -8.96 -55.29 -23.94
CA SER A 665 -10.37 -55.60 -24.31
C SER A 665 -10.52 -56.47 -25.60
N PRO A 666 -11.73 -56.68 -26.21
CA PRO A 666 -13.14 -56.66 -25.76
C PRO A 666 -13.97 -57.90 -26.26
N THR A 667 -15.28 -58.01 -25.92
CA THR A 667 -16.46 -58.28 -26.81
C THR A 667 -17.63 -59.09 -26.21
N SER A 668 -18.84 -58.72 -26.69
CA SER A 668 -20.12 -59.45 -26.81
C SER A 668 -21.14 -59.54 -25.65
N SER A 669 -22.25 -58.81 -25.85
CA SER A 669 -23.63 -58.98 -25.33
C SER A 669 -24.29 -60.28 -25.86
N PRO A 670 -25.63 -60.52 -25.74
CA PRO A 670 -26.69 -60.02 -24.83
C PRO A 670 -27.54 -61.20 -24.24
N VAL A 671 -28.67 -60.91 -23.53
CA VAL A 671 -30.03 -61.52 -23.72
C VAL A 671 -30.97 -61.32 -22.50
N VAL A 672 -32.04 -60.54 -22.76
CA VAL A 672 -33.49 -60.74 -22.43
C VAL A 672 -34.03 -60.63 -20.99
N ALA A 673 -35.11 -59.83 -20.89
CA ALA A 673 -36.02 -59.55 -19.77
C ALA A 673 -37.00 -60.74 -19.48
N PRO A 674 -37.97 -60.71 -18.51
CA PRO A 674 -39.10 -59.78 -18.54
C PRO A 674 -39.74 -59.35 -17.18
N VAL A 675 -40.60 -58.35 -17.35
CA VAL A 675 -41.68 -57.74 -16.55
C VAL A 675 -42.63 -58.73 -15.84
N VAL A 676 -43.09 -58.42 -14.61
CA VAL A 676 -44.49 -58.60 -14.11
C VAL A 676 -44.77 -57.65 -12.89
N ALA A 677 -45.86 -56.87 -12.96
CA ALA A 677 -46.70 -56.36 -11.83
C ALA A 677 -48.02 -57.19 -11.83
N PRO A 678 -49.01 -57.17 -10.88
CA PRO A 678 -49.48 -56.01 -10.05
C PRO A 678 -50.30 -56.33 -8.73
N ARG A 679 -50.95 -55.28 -8.18
CA ARG A 679 -52.31 -55.18 -7.53
C ARG A 679 -52.64 -55.62 -6.07
N HIS A 680 -53.10 -54.62 -5.31
CA HIS A 680 -54.25 -54.49 -4.37
C HIS A 680 -54.84 -55.68 -3.60
N GLN A 681 -55.04 -55.51 -2.27
CA GLN A 681 -56.27 -55.89 -1.58
C GLN A 681 -56.54 -55.10 -0.28
N THR A 682 -57.82 -54.79 -0.08
CA THR A 682 -58.48 -54.12 1.05
C THR A 682 -58.98 -55.12 2.10
N SER A 683 -59.06 -54.73 3.38
CA SER A 683 -60.14 -55.21 4.28
C SER A 683 -60.45 -54.24 5.42
N TRP A 684 -61.74 -53.92 5.53
CA TRP A 684 -62.43 -53.34 6.68
C TRP A 684 -62.95 -54.47 7.60
N LEU A 685 -62.89 -54.29 8.93
CA LEU A 685 -63.95 -54.62 9.91
C LEU A 685 -63.46 -54.44 11.37
N GLY A 686 -64.31 -53.82 12.20
CA GLY A 686 -64.38 -54.04 13.66
C GLY A 686 -64.05 -52.84 14.55
N GLY A 687 -65.08 -52.23 15.16
CA GLY A 687 -64.96 -51.11 16.10
C GLY A 687 -65.16 -51.47 17.58
N TRP A 688 -65.20 -50.40 18.40
CA TRP A 688 -65.69 -50.26 19.78
C TRP A 688 -64.80 -50.74 20.95
N LEU A 689 -64.11 -49.81 21.63
CA LEU A 689 -64.41 -49.38 23.02
C LEU A 689 -63.46 -48.27 23.51
N ARG A 690 -64.06 -47.26 24.15
CA ARG A 690 -63.43 -46.15 24.88
C ARG A 690 -63.00 -46.61 26.29
N TRP A 691 -62.11 -45.80 26.88
CA TRP A 691 -61.86 -45.61 28.33
C TRP A 691 -60.90 -46.58 29.04
N LEU A 692 -59.66 -46.12 29.29
CA LEU A 692 -59.15 -45.71 30.61
C LEU A 692 -57.73 -45.16 30.46
N GLY A 693 -57.51 -43.96 31.00
CA GLY A 693 -56.25 -43.23 30.88
C GLY A 693 -55.11 -43.86 31.68
N TRP A 694 -53.99 -44.10 31.00
CA TRP A 694 -52.68 -44.29 31.61
C TRP A 694 -51.69 -43.31 30.95
N ARG A 695 -50.90 -42.69 31.82
CA ARG A 695 -49.99 -41.56 31.61
C ARG A 695 -49.07 -41.71 30.40
N ASP A 696 -48.94 -40.61 29.66
CA ASP A 696 -47.84 -40.31 28.77
C ASP A 696 -46.50 -40.46 29.49
N THR A 697 -45.79 -41.55 29.21
CA THR A 697 -44.33 -41.64 29.31
C THR A 697 -43.80 -42.31 28.04
N ALA A 698 -44.18 -41.76 26.89
CA ALA A 698 -43.54 -42.07 25.62
C ALA A 698 -42.28 -41.21 25.46
N VAL A 699 -41.20 -41.67 26.09
CA VAL A 699 -39.82 -41.69 25.60
C VAL A 699 -39.44 -40.57 24.59
N SER A 700 -38.88 -39.47 25.11
CA SER A 700 -38.12 -38.46 24.37
C SER A 700 -36.70 -38.91 23.97
N ALA A 701 -36.33 -40.17 24.23
CA ALA A 701 -34.97 -40.70 24.08
C ALA A 701 -34.33 -40.70 22.67
N PRO A 702 -35.04 -40.70 21.51
CA PRO A 702 -34.37 -40.79 20.20
C PRO A 702 -33.52 -39.56 19.87
N ARG A 703 -33.93 -38.37 20.34
CA ARG A 703 -33.29 -37.10 19.99
C ARG A 703 -32.01 -36.87 20.79
N ASP A 704 -32.04 -37.15 22.09
CA ASP A 704 -30.87 -36.99 22.96
C ASP A 704 -29.75 -37.96 22.57
N ALA A 705 -30.09 -39.22 22.24
CA ALA A 705 -29.12 -40.20 21.76
C ALA A 705 -28.44 -39.79 20.43
N ALA A 706 -29.18 -39.14 19.52
CA ALA A 706 -28.64 -38.66 18.25
C ALA A 706 -27.72 -37.44 18.45
N VAL A 707 -28.08 -36.52 19.34
CA VAL A 707 -27.23 -35.39 19.73
C VAL A 707 -25.96 -35.89 20.40
N ASP A 708 -26.04 -36.84 21.33
CA ASP A 708 -24.86 -37.42 21.98
C ASP A 708 -23.91 -38.10 20.98
N ALA A 709 -24.44 -38.82 19.99
CA ALA A 709 -23.64 -39.44 18.94
C ALA A 709 -22.94 -38.39 18.07
N TYR A 710 -23.66 -37.32 17.71
CA TYR A 710 -23.11 -36.17 17.02
C TYR A 710 -21.96 -35.53 17.83
N VAL A 711 -22.19 -35.21 19.11
CA VAL A 711 -21.16 -34.62 19.99
C VAL A 711 -19.93 -35.51 20.10
N ARG A 712 -20.10 -36.80 20.38
CA ARG A 712 -18.98 -37.75 20.49
C ARG A 712 -18.14 -37.80 19.20
N SER A 713 -18.78 -37.73 18.04
CA SER A 713 -18.07 -37.81 16.75
C SER A 713 -17.19 -36.58 16.47
N TRP A 714 -17.56 -35.41 16.98
CA TRP A 714 -16.82 -34.15 16.79
C TRP A 714 -15.81 -33.85 17.90
N ALA A 715 -16.08 -34.34 19.11
CA ALA A 715 -15.18 -34.24 20.27
C ALA A 715 -13.91 -35.09 20.13
N ALA A 716 -13.93 -36.16 19.34
CA ALA A 716 -12.79 -37.07 19.19
C ALA A 716 -11.55 -36.44 18.51
N GLY A 717 -11.67 -35.26 17.87
CA GLY A 717 -10.57 -34.60 17.16
C GLY A 717 -9.99 -35.42 16.00
N GLY A 718 -9.24 -34.80 15.08
CA GLY A 718 -8.35 -35.57 14.18
C GLY A 718 -8.98 -36.49 13.12
N THR A 719 -10.32 -36.57 12.97
CA THR A 719 -10.96 -37.48 12.01
C THR A 719 -11.53 -36.78 10.78
N SER A 720 -11.27 -37.33 9.59
CA SER A 720 -11.85 -36.89 8.31
C SER A 720 -13.33 -37.23 8.18
N ARG A 721 -13.82 -38.23 8.94
CA ARG A 721 -15.23 -38.65 8.99
C ARG A 721 -16.19 -37.54 9.46
N ARG A 722 -15.69 -36.47 10.08
CA ARG A 722 -16.50 -35.33 10.56
C ARG A 722 -17.24 -34.59 9.45
N CYS A 723 -16.75 -34.62 8.20
CA CYS A 723 -17.51 -34.09 7.07
C CYS A 723 -18.77 -34.91 6.72
N GLY A 724 -18.90 -36.12 7.26
CA GLY A 724 -19.77 -37.18 6.78
C GLY A 724 -19.36 -37.70 5.41
N ASP A 725 -20.32 -38.29 4.69
CA ASP A 725 -20.06 -38.88 3.38
C ASP A 725 -19.96 -37.79 2.30
N VAL A 726 -18.76 -37.62 1.75
CA VAL A 726 -18.44 -36.72 0.62
C VAL A 726 -18.25 -37.50 -0.70
N GLY A 727 -18.42 -38.83 -0.67
CA GLY A 727 -18.20 -39.72 -1.81
C GLY A 727 -16.79 -39.62 -2.37
N ALA A 728 -16.63 -40.00 -3.65
CA ALA A 728 -15.38 -39.83 -4.39
C ALA A 728 -15.13 -38.36 -4.83
N HIS A 729 -16.03 -37.45 -4.48
CA HIS A 729 -16.05 -36.09 -5.00
C HIS A 729 -15.36 -35.06 -4.11
N GLY A 730 -14.88 -35.43 -2.92
CA GLY A 730 -14.14 -34.46 -2.11
C GLY A 730 -13.15 -35.04 -1.10
N ASP A 731 -12.24 -34.18 -0.65
CA ASP A 731 -11.22 -34.51 0.35
C ASP A 731 -11.49 -33.79 1.69
N CYS A 732 -11.55 -34.59 2.76
CA CYS A 732 -11.71 -34.14 4.13
C CYS A 732 -10.51 -34.45 5.03
N SER A 733 -9.35 -34.77 4.44
CA SER A 733 -8.10 -35.01 5.16
C SER A 733 -7.74 -33.82 6.07
N TRP A 734 -7.99 -32.59 5.63
CA TRP A 734 -7.71 -31.35 6.37
C TRP A 734 -8.50 -31.24 7.68
N MET A 735 -9.65 -31.90 7.82
CA MET A 735 -10.37 -31.94 9.10
C MET A 735 -9.55 -32.60 10.20
N SER A 736 -8.55 -33.43 9.87
CA SER A 736 -7.64 -33.99 10.88
C SER A 736 -6.75 -32.94 11.55
N GLY A 737 -6.48 -31.81 10.87
CA GLY A 737 -5.75 -30.68 11.44
C GLY A 737 -6.56 -29.91 12.47
N PHE A 738 -7.88 -30.08 12.50
CA PHE A 738 -8.71 -29.56 13.58
C PHE A 738 -8.63 -30.48 14.80
N GLY A 739 -8.41 -29.89 15.96
CA GLY A 739 -8.56 -30.55 17.26
C GLY A 739 -10.02 -30.93 17.55
N PRO A 740 -10.35 -31.23 18.82
CA PRO A 740 -11.74 -31.34 19.26
C PRO A 740 -12.54 -30.09 18.89
N ILE A 741 -13.76 -30.27 18.39
CA ILE A 741 -14.69 -29.17 18.13
C ILE A 741 -15.91 -29.40 19.02
N ASP A 742 -16.26 -28.39 19.81
CA ASP A 742 -17.46 -28.41 20.62
C ASP A 742 -18.67 -28.18 19.73
N VAL A 743 -19.43 -29.23 19.50
CA VAL A 743 -20.71 -29.15 18.80
C VAL A 743 -21.84 -29.33 19.80
N ALA A 744 -23.00 -28.72 19.53
CA ALA A 744 -24.17 -28.77 20.40
C ALA A 744 -24.06 -28.01 21.74
N CYS A 745 -23.29 -26.91 21.78
CA CYS A 745 -23.47 -25.90 22.82
C CYS A 745 -24.73 -25.05 22.54
N THR A 746 -25.29 -24.42 23.57
CA THR A 746 -26.41 -23.47 23.44
C THR A 746 -25.99 -22.05 23.78
N ILE A 747 -26.58 -21.07 23.08
CA ILE A 747 -26.35 -19.64 23.30
C ILE A 747 -27.50 -19.08 24.14
N HIS A 748 -27.16 -18.44 25.26
CA HIS A 748 -28.08 -17.66 26.07
C HIS A 748 -27.63 -16.21 26.04
N VAL A 749 -28.45 -15.31 25.48
CA VAL A 749 -28.16 -13.87 25.53
C VAL A 749 -28.52 -13.37 26.92
N ASP A 750 -27.50 -13.07 27.73
CA ASP A 750 -27.68 -12.62 29.11
C ASP A 750 -27.99 -11.13 29.18
N ARG A 751 -27.32 -10.34 28.33
CA ARG A 751 -27.47 -8.89 28.25
C ARG A 751 -27.39 -8.43 26.80
N VAL A 752 -28.38 -7.64 26.39
CA VAL A 752 -28.38 -6.98 25.08
C VAL A 752 -27.27 -5.94 25.00
N GLY A 753 -26.95 -5.24 26.10
CA GLY A 753 -25.83 -4.30 26.14
C GLY A 753 -25.99 -3.09 25.23
N LEU A 754 -27.19 -2.51 25.19
CA LEU A 754 -27.44 -1.22 24.56
C LEU A 754 -27.26 -0.10 25.60
N LEU A 755 -26.91 1.10 25.12
CA LEU A 755 -25.95 2.10 25.62
C LEU A 755 -25.93 2.59 27.09
N ASP A 756 -26.71 2.05 28.02
CA ASP A 756 -26.69 2.44 29.44
C ASP A 756 -26.16 1.36 30.40
N ASP A 757 -25.83 0.17 29.89
CA ASP A 757 -25.11 -0.83 30.69
C ASP A 757 -23.60 -0.61 30.55
N GLU A 758 -22.96 0.01 31.55
CA GLU A 758 -21.50 0.14 31.62
C GLU A 758 -20.79 -1.22 31.44
N ARG A 759 -21.48 -2.34 31.73
CA ARG A 759 -20.96 -3.71 31.61
C ARG A 759 -21.11 -4.30 30.20
N GLY A 760 -21.73 -3.57 29.26
CA GLY A 760 -21.85 -3.94 27.85
C GLY A 760 -22.65 -5.23 27.55
N PRO A 761 -22.66 -5.68 26.28
CA PRO A 761 -23.34 -6.91 25.85
C PRO A 761 -22.71 -8.15 26.48
N ALA A 762 -23.54 -9.15 26.76
CA ALA A 762 -23.09 -10.42 27.28
C ALA A 762 -23.97 -11.59 26.85
N LEU A 763 -23.34 -12.74 26.71
CA LEU A 763 -24.00 -14.02 26.50
C LEU A 763 -23.30 -15.11 27.29
N THR A 764 -24.00 -16.20 27.55
CA THR A 764 -23.45 -17.42 28.13
C THR A 764 -23.60 -18.55 27.13
N LEU A 765 -22.50 -19.26 26.89
CA LEU A 765 -22.49 -20.51 26.16
C LEU A 765 -22.58 -21.65 27.16
N LYS A 766 -23.53 -22.57 26.97
CA LYS A 766 -23.59 -23.81 27.73
C LYS A 766 -23.15 -24.95 26.83
N PHE A 767 -22.06 -25.61 27.18
CA PHE A 767 -21.51 -26.73 26.44
C PHE A 767 -22.22 -28.04 26.82
N HIS A 768 -22.14 -29.02 25.93
CA HIS A 768 -22.80 -30.31 26.13
C HIS A 768 -22.22 -31.09 27.34
N ASP A 769 -20.96 -30.85 27.70
CA ASP A 769 -20.32 -31.43 28.89
C ASP A 769 -20.74 -30.73 30.21
N GLY A 770 -21.64 -29.75 30.14
CA GLY A 770 -22.14 -28.98 31.28
C GLY A 770 -21.26 -27.78 31.65
N GLU A 771 -20.14 -27.55 30.96
CA GLU A 771 -19.35 -26.33 31.12
C GLU A 771 -20.19 -25.12 30.69
N GLU A 772 -20.17 -24.04 31.49
CA GLU A 772 -20.78 -22.76 31.12
C GLU A 772 -19.70 -21.70 30.99
N LEU A 773 -19.78 -20.89 29.93
CA LEU A 773 -18.82 -19.83 29.65
C LEU A 773 -19.54 -18.54 29.31
N SER A 774 -19.46 -17.58 30.23
CA SER A 774 -19.95 -16.22 29.99
C SER A 774 -18.96 -15.42 29.15
N ILE A 775 -19.46 -14.72 28.15
CA ILE A 775 -18.76 -13.83 27.23
C ILE A 775 -19.34 -12.43 27.44
N SER A 776 -18.47 -11.47 27.76
CA SER A 776 -18.81 -10.05 27.92
C SER A 776 -17.68 -9.17 27.40
N THR A 777 -17.90 -7.86 27.31
CA THR A 777 -16.86 -6.88 26.94
C THR A 777 -15.64 -6.95 27.85
N GLU A 778 -15.81 -7.31 29.13
CA GLU A 778 -14.75 -7.39 30.13
C GLU A 778 -13.82 -8.58 29.93
N ASN A 779 -14.34 -9.72 29.42
CA ASN A 779 -13.59 -10.97 29.35
C ASN A 779 -13.36 -11.49 27.92
N ALA A 780 -13.97 -10.88 26.90
CA ALA A 780 -13.91 -11.36 25.51
C ALA A 780 -12.48 -11.48 24.94
N HIS A 781 -11.53 -10.71 25.48
CA HIS A 781 -10.11 -10.78 25.09
C HIS A 781 -9.32 -11.93 25.72
N ASN A 782 -9.84 -12.57 26.77
CA ASN A 782 -9.13 -13.59 27.57
C ASN A 782 -9.60 -15.01 27.28
N ILE A 783 -10.30 -15.24 26.17
CA ILE A 783 -10.92 -16.54 25.87
C ILE A 783 -10.11 -17.26 24.78
N ASP A 784 -8.92 -17.71 25.17
CA ASP A 784 -8.02 -18.51 24.33
C ASP A 784 -8.55 -19.93 24.07
N ARG A 785 -9.63 -20.34 24.76
CA ARG A 785 -10.28 -21.65 24.59
C ARG A 785 -10.57 -21.94 23.12
N PHE A 786 -11.18 -20.98 22.41
CA PHE A 786 -11.63 -21.15 21.03
C PHE A 786 -10.49 -21.27 20.01
N ILE A 787 -9.25 -21.03 20.41
CA ILE A 787 -8.06 -21.34 19.60
C ILE A 787 -7.84 -22.86 19.55
N THR A 788 -7.99 -23.53 20.70
CA THR A 788 -7.69 -24.96 20.85
C THR A 788 -8.91 -25.85 20.63
N ARG A 789 -10.10 -25.33 20.93
CA ARG A 789 -11.37 -26.04 20.88
C ARG A 789 -12.46 -25.08 20.39
N PRO A 790 -12.56 -24.88 19.06
CA PRO A 790 -13.64 -24.10 18.46
C PRO A 790 -15.01 -24.68 18.81
N ALA A 791 -16.05 -23.85 18.74
CA ALA A 791 -17.40 -24.24 19.11
C ALA A 791 -18.43 -23.86 18.05
N LEU A 792 -19.41 -24.73 17.80
CA LEU A 792 -20.63 -24.43 17.04
C LEU A 792 -21.83 -24.50 18.00
N CYS A 793 -22.36 -23.32 18.36
CA CYS A 793 -23.45 -23.21 19.33
C CYS A 793 -24.79 -22.87 18.66
N GLU A 794 -25.85 -23.54 19.08
CA GLU A 794 -27.23 -23.25 18.65
C GLU A 794 -27.85 -22.17 19.54
N TYR A 795 -28.44 -21.16 18.93
CA TYR A 795 -29.30 -20.22 19.65
C TYR A 795 -30.72 -20.80 19.72
N VAL A 796 -31.20 -21.02 20.95
CA VAL A 796 -32.54 -21.57 21.21
C VAL A 796 -33.37 -20.50 21.92
N PRO A 797 -34.30 -19.81 21.23
CA PRO A 797 -35.15 -18.81 21.87
C PRO A 797 -36.10 -19.47 22.88
N LYS A 798 -36.39 -18.78 23.99
CA LYS A 798 -37.31 -19.27 25.03
C LYS A 798 -38.73 -19.52 24.50
N HIS A 799 -39.17 -18.70 23.55
CA HIS A 799 -40.47 -18.82 22.89
C HIS A 799 -40.25 -19.24 21.44
N ARG A 800 -40.13 -20.56 21.22
CA ARG A 800 -40.00 -21.11 19.86
C ARG A 800 -41.38 -21.12 19.20
N PRO A 801 -41.59 -20.50 18.02
CA PRO A 801 -42.76 -20.80 17.21
C PRO A 801 -42.79 -22.32 16.93
N VAL A 802 -44.00 -22.88 16.88
CA VAL A 802 -44.30 -24.29 17.19
C VAL A 802 -43.64 -25.34 16.25
N GLN A 803 -43.02 -24.95 15.13
CA GLN A 803 -42.18 -25.85 14.33
C GLN A 803 -40.95 -25.13 13.78
N ALA A 804 -39.78 -25.39 14.36
CA ALA A 804 -38.53 -25.06 13.68
C ALA A 804 -38.39 -25.94 12.43
N THR A 805 -37.98 -25.31 11.34
CA THR A 805 -37.62 -26.00 10.10
C THR A 805 -36.40 -26.90 10.33
N ASP A 806 -36.22 -27.86 9.43
CA ASP A 806 -35.01 -28.66 9.24
C ASP A 806 -33.88 -27.86 8.56
N VAL A 807 -33.98 -26.52 8.55
CA VAL A 807 -33.02 -25.61 7.93
C VAL A 807 -32.27 -24.81 8.98
N GLY A 808 -30.94 -24.77 8.86
CA GLY A 808 -30.07 -23.98 9.71
C GLY A 808 -29.72 -22.60 9.12
N LEU A 809 -29.51 -21.60 9.98
CA LEU A 809 -28.77 -20.37 9.65
C LEU A 809 -27.42 -20.40 10.36
N VAL A 810 -26.32 -20.31 9.62
CA VAL A 810 -24.96 -20.36 10.16
C VAL A 810 -24.30 -18.99 10.04
N MET A 811 -23.75 -18.52 11.15
CA MET A 811 -22.87 -17.36 11.23
C MET A 811 -21.53 -17.79 11.83
N VAL A 812 -20.46 -17.06 11.49
CA VAL A 812 -19.12 -17.34 12.01
C VAL A 812 -18.51 -16.12 12.65
N SER A 813 -17.83 -16.35 13.77
CA SER A 813 -16.98 -15.37 14.42
C SER A 813 -15.65 -16.01 14.80
N ASN A 814 -14.56 -15.35 14.40
CA ASN A 814 -13.21 -15.85 14.69
C ASN A 814 -12.87 -15.69 16.18
N SER A 815 -13.52 -14.78 16.90
CA SER A 815 -13.30 -14.56 18.34
C SER A 815 -14.53 -13.96 19.04
N PRO A 816 -14.63 -14.08 20.37
CA PRO A 816 -15.65 -13.39 21.14
C PRO A 816 -15.59 -11.86 20.96
N SER A 817 -14.41 -11.26 20.89
CA SER A 817 -14.27 -9.81 20.65
C SER A 817 -14.85 -9.37 19.30
N TYR A 818 -14.65 -10.17 18.25
CA TYR A 818 -15.21 -9.89 16.92
C TYR A 818 -16.74 -10.00 16.93
N LEU A 819 -17.29 -10.99 17.65
CA LEU A 819 -18.73 -11.14 17.85
C LEU A 819 -19.34 -9.91 18.54
N LEU A 820 -18.77 -9.49 19.67
CA LEU A 820 -19.28 -8.32 20.42
C LEU A 820 -19.13 -7.01 19.64
N ARG A 821 -18.16 -6.92 18.73
CA ARG A 821 -18.02 -5.77 17.82
C ARG A 821 -19.15 -5.74 16.78
N LEU A 822 -19.60 -6.90 16.31
CA LEU A 822 -20.70 -7.04 15.33
C LEU A 822 -22.01 -7.44 16.02
N TRP A 823 -22.18 -6.96 17.26
CA TRP A 823 -23.33 -7.32 18.09
C TRP A 823 -24.68 -6.92 17.49
N PRO A 824 -24.87 -5.71 16.93
CA PRO A 824 -26.15 -5.36 16.32
C PRO A 824 -26.49 -6.21 15.07
N PRO A 825 -25.56 -6.43 14.10
CA PRO A 825 -25.79 -7.38 13.02
C PRO A 825 -26.09 -8.80 13.49
N PHE A 826 -25.46 -9.27 14.56
CA PHE A 826 -25.73 -10.57 15.16
C PHE A 826 -27.17 -10.67 15.67
N LEU A 827 -27.63 -9.72 16.50
CA LEU A 827 -28.99 -9.68 17.02
C LEU A 827 -30.05 -9.57 15.93
N ASN A 828 -29.80 -8.73 14.92
CA ASN A 828 -30.67 -8.58 13.74
C ASN A 828 -30.91 -9.93 13.03
N LYS A 829 -29.86 -10.75 12.86
CA LYS A 829 -29.99 -12.08 12.26
C LYS A 829 -30.66 -13.09 13.18
N LEU A 830 -30.46 -13.03 14.50
CA LEU A 830 -31.17 -13.89 15.45
C LEU A 830 -32.69 -13.69 15.36
N LEU A 831 -33.12 -12.43 15.26
CA LEU A 831 -34.53 -12.08 15.10
C LEU A 831 -35.12 -12.60 13.80
N TYR A 832 -34.47 -12.27 12.67
CA TYR A 832 -34.90 -12.74 11.36
C TYR A 832 -35.04 -14.27 11.34
N ALA A 833 -34.04 -14.98 11.85
CA ALA A 833 -34.05 -16.43 11.90
C ALA A 833 -35.16 -16.99 12.79
N THR A 834 -35.45 -16.33 13.91
CA THR A 834 -36.55 -16.71 14.82
C THR A 834 -37.89 -16.57 14.12
N ASP A 835 -38.13 -15.45 13.45
CA ASP A 835 -39.37 -15.19 12.69
C ASP A 835 -39.50 -16.11 11.47
N ALA A 836 -38.39 -16.47 10.82
CA ALA A 836 -38.35 -17.40 9.70
C ALA A 836 -38.42 -18.89 10.09
N GLY A 837 -38.42 -19.21 11.40
CA GLY A 837 -38.42 -20.59 11.88
C GLY A 837 -37.12 -21.36 11.60
N LEU A 838 -35.99 -20.66 11.43
CA LEU A 838 -34.68 -21.24 11.19
C LEU A 838 -33.99 -21.66 12.49
N ARG A 839 -33.18 -22.72 12.43
CA ARG A 839 -32.28 -23.11 13.53
C ARG A 839 -30.99 -22.33 13.44
N THR A 840 -30.71 -21.45 14.40
CA THR A 840 -29.58 -20.53 14.28
C THR A 840 -28.34 -21.08 14.97
N PHE A 841 -27.21 -21.10 14.25
CA PHE A 841 -25.91 -21.56 14.72
C PHE A 841 -24.87 -20.45 14.62
N LEU A 842 -24.02 -20.33 15.64
CA LEU A 842 -22.85 -19.47 15.65
C LEU A 842 -21.60 -20.32 15.85
N TRP A 843 -20.66 -20.21 14.93
CA TRP A 843 -19.31 -20.70 15.12
C TRP A 843 -18.46 -19.68 15.86
N LEU A 844 -17.72 -20.12 16.88
CA LEU A 844 -16.71 -19.36 17.61
C LEU A 844 -15.37 -20.09 17.57
N GLY A 845 -14.38 -19.49 16.93
CA GLY A 845 -13.01 -20.01 16.89
C GLY A 845 -12.36 -19.87 15.52
N GLU A 846 -11.08 -20.18 15.48
CA GLU A 846 -10.19 -19.82 14.37
C GLU A 846 -9.55 -21.06 13.70
N LEU A 847 -8.90 -20.87 12.55
CA LEU A 847 -8.11 -21.94 11.94
C LEU A 847 -6.96 -22.39 12.87
N PRO A 848 -6.81 -23.70 13.08
CA PRO A 848 -5.64 -24.28 13.75
C PRO A 848 -4.33 -23.96 13.00
N GLU A 849 -3.24 -23.94 13.76
CA GLU A 849 -1.89 -23.83 13.21
C GLU A 849 -1.56 -24.99 12.26
N GLY A 850 -0.97 -24.68 11.11
CA GLY A 850 -0.79 -25.57 9.95
C GLY A 850 -1.86 -25.42 8.87
N LEU A 851 -3.12 -25.12 9.22
CA LEU A 851 -4.21 -24.97 8.26
C LEU A 851 -4.33 -23.55 7.69
N GLU A 852 -3.63 -22.59 8.28
CA GLU A 852 -3.52 -21.20 7.83
C GLU A 852 -2.59 -21.01 6.61
N LYS A 853 -2.17 -22.09 5.94
CA LYS A 853 -1.29 -22.06 4.77
C LYS A 853 -2.03 -22.42 3.49
N PRO A 854 -1.60 -21.90 2.33
CA PRO A 854 -2.05 -22.38 1.02
C PRO A 854 -1.98 -23.91 0.91
N SER A 855 -2.95 -24.52 0.24
CA SER A 855 -3.03 -25.99 0.12
C SER A 855 -2.14 -26.58 -0.97
N SER A 856 -1.71 -25.79 -1.95
CA SER A 856 -0.92 -26.26 -3.09
C SER A 856 0.25 -25.35 -3.42
N GLN A 857 1.30 -25.93 -4.00
CA GLN A 857 2.46 -25.18 -4.49
C GLN A 857 2.09 -24.24 -5.63
N ALA A 858 1.20 -24.67 -6.55
CA ALA A 858 0.71 -23.84 -7.64
C ALA A 858 -0.02 -22.59 -7.12
N CYS A 859 -0.79 -22.71 -6.04
CA CYS A 859 -1.34 -21.56 -5.36
C CYS A 859 -0.23 -20.70 -4.72
N PHE A 860 0.72 -21.32 -4.01
CA PHE A 860 1.80 -20.59 -3.34
C PHE A 860 2.64 -19.75 -4.33
N GLU A 861 2.80 -20.26 -5.54
CA GLU A 861 3.51 -19.62 -6.65
C GLU A 861 2.62 -18.70 -7.49
N SER A 862 1.31 -18.65 -7.22
CA SER A 862 0.40 -17.76 -7.93
C SER A 862 0.81 -16.30 -7.76
N MET A 863 0.62 -15.51 -8.81
CA MET A 863 0.86 -14.05 -8.84
C MET A 863 0.31 -13.34 -7.60
N GLN A 864 -0.82 -13.83 -7.08
CA GLN A 864 -1.52 -13.25 -5.94
C GLN A 864 -0.84 -13.55 -4.59
N VAL A 865 -0.34 -14.77 -4.36
CA VAL A 865 0.37 -15.14 -3.12
C VAL A 865 1.79 -14.56 -3.09
N THR A 866 2.39 -14.30 -4.26
CA THR A 866 3.67 -13.58 -4.33
C THR A 866 3.54 -12.10 -3.98
N GLN A 867 2.37 -11.49 -4.19
CA GLN A 867 2.09 -10.07 -3.91
C GLN A 867 1.53 -9.81 -2.50
N HIS A 868 0.81 -10.77 -1.89
CA HIS A 868 0.26 -10.67 -0.53
C HIS A 868 0.94 -11.67 0.42
N HIS A 869 1.37 -11.23 1.61
CA HIS A 869 2.19 -12.00 2.57
C HIS A 869 1.85 -13.51 2.66
N ARG A 870 2.90 -14.35 2.67
CA ARG A 870 2.92 -15.84 2.70
C ARG A 870 2.19 -16.55 3.87
N ARG A 871 1.37 -15.86 4.67
CA ARG A 871 0.61 -16.44 5.81
C ARG A 871 -0.78 -15.83 5.91
N LEU A 872 -1.79 -16.67 6.12
CA LEU A 872 -3.10 -16.22 6.62
C LEU A 872 -2.89 -15.75 8.06
N ARG A 873 -2.79 -14.44 8.31
CA ARG A 873 -2.59 -13.93 9.69
C ARG A 873 -3.88 -14.10 10.48
N SER A 874 -3.80 -14.84 11.58
CA SER A 874 -4.92 -15.10 12.51
C SER A 874 -5.31 -13.84 13.29
N PHE A 875 -6.60 -13.69 13.61
CA PHE A 875 -7.07 -12.69 14.58
C PHE A 875 -6.41 -12.85 15.96
N TYR A 876 -6.08 -14.10 16.31
CA TYR A 876 -5.38 -14.49 17.55
C TYR A 876 -3.85 -14.44 17.43
N ASP A 877 -3.25 -14.15 16.26
CA ASP A 877 -1.79 -14.05 16.13
C ASP A 877 -1.21 -12.80 16.84
N SER A 878 -2.06 -12.04 17.53
CA SER A 878 -1.70 -11.13 18.62
C SER A 878 -1.35 -11.86 19.93
N ARG A 879 -0.87 -13.13 19.88
CA ARG A 879 -0.53 -14.06 21.00
C ARG A 879 0.34 -13.50 22.14
N LEU A 880 0.67 -12.21 22.12
CA LEU A 880 1.39 -11.46 23.15
C LEU A 880 0.50 -10.47 23.92
N GLY A 881 -0.83 -10.47 23.74
CA GLY A 881 -1.72 -9.53 24.43
C GLY A 881 -1.50 -8.07 24.05
N VAL A 882 -0.79 -7.83 22.95
CA VAL A 882 -0.62 -6.53 22.33
C VAL A 882 -1.45 -6.58 21.06
N ALA A 883 -2.62 -5.94 21.07
CA ALA A 883 -3.31 -5.60 19.84
C ALA A 883 -2.27 -4.95 18.90
N PRO A 884 -2.14 -5.39 17.63
CA PRO A 884 -1.16 -4.81 16.72
C PRO A 884 -1.33 -3.29 16.70
N ARG A 885 -0.27 -2.55 17.07
CA ARG A 885 -0.25 -1.09 16.99
C ARG A 885 -0.47 -0.70 15.51
N GLY A 886 -1.57 -0.01 15.22
CA GLY A 886 -1.94 0.46 13.87
C GLY A 886 -3.26 -0.14 13.39
N PHE A 887 -4.36 0.60 13.58
CA PHE A 887 -5.74 0.18 13.29
C PHE A 887 -6.21 0.39 11.83
N ASP A 888 -5.35 0.78 10.89
CA ASP A 888 -5.76 1.14 9.51
C ASP A 888 -5.87 -0.06 8.53
N LYS A 889 -5.48 -1.27 8.92
CA LYS A 889 -5.45 -2.45 8.02
C LYS A 889 -6.35 -3.61 8.46
N MET A 890 -7.40 -3.33 9.26
CA MET A 890 -8.27 -4.41 9.74
C MET A 890 -9.02 -5.13 8.61
N ASP A 891 -9.34 -4.47 7.48
CA ASP A 891 -10.05 -5.13 6.37
C ASP A 891 -9.18 -6.17 5.62
N GLU A 892 -7.86 -6.00 5.68
CA GLU A 892 -6.85 -6.95 5.18
C GLU A 892 -6.50 -8.05 6.22
N MET A 893 -6.76 -7.83 7.51
CA MET A 893 -6.21 -8.65 8.61
C MET A 893 -7.25 -9.37 9.49
N ALA A 894 -8.55 -9.11 9.36
CA ALA A 894 -9.52 -9.46 10.40
C ALA A 894 -10.58 -10.53 10.06
N SER A 895 -10.50 -11.23 8.92
CA SER A 895 -11.51 -12.26 8.62
C SER A 895 -10.89 -13.50 8.00
N ASN A 896 -10.86 -14.58 8.77
CA ASN A 896 -10.58 -15.92 8.29
C ASN A 896 -11.82 -16.51 7.63
N HIS A 897 -12.00 -16.22 6.35
CA HIS A 897 -13.20 -16.68 5.64
C HIS A 897 -13.32 -18.21 5.63
N TYR A 898 -12.23 -18.96 5.83
CA TYR A 898 -12.27 -20.42 5.71
C TYR A 898 -12.93 -21.15 6.88
N VAL A 899 -13.16 -20.50 8.03
CA VAL A 899 -13.87 -21.17 9.13
C VAL A 899 -15.35 -21.41 8.80
N LYS A 900 -15.89 -20.78 7.75
CA LYS A 900 -17.25 -21.05 7.28
C LYS A 900 -17.46 -22.46 6.77
N MET A 901 -16.44 -23.09 6.16
CA MET A 901 -16.56 -24.45 5.63
C MET A 901 -16.72 -25.49 6.75
N PRO A 902 -15.84 -25.57 7.77
CA PRO A 902 -16.06 -26.48 8.89
C PRO A 902 -17.34 -26.14 9.68
N ALA A 903 -17.71 -24.87 9.81
CA ALA A 903 -18.97 -24.48 10.47
C ALA A 903 -20.21 -25.01 9.73
N VAL A 904 -20.23 -24.87 8.40
CA VAL A 904 -21.30 -25.39 7.52
C VAL A 904 -21.35 -26.92 7.57
N LEU A 905 -20.21 -27.60 7.50
CA LEU A 905 -20.13 -29.06 7.58
C LEU A 905 -20.61 -29.58 8.94
N ALA A 906 -20.28 -28.90 10.03
CA ALA A 906 -20.77 -29.21 11.37
C ALA A 906 -22.29 -29.01 11.46
N ALA A 907 -22.81 -27.88 10.98
CA ALA A 907 -24.24 -27.61 10.98
C ALA A 907 -25.04 -28.62 10.12
N LEU A 908 -24.54 -29.01 8.94
CA LEU A 908 -25.14 -30.06 8.11
C LEU A 908 -25.09 -31.46 8.76
N ALA A 909 -24.16 -31.71 9.67
CA ALA A 909 -24.08 -32.94 10.44
C ALA A 909 -24.96 -32.94 11.69
N ALA A 910 -25.51 -31.78 12.08
CA ALA A 910 -26.38 -31.69 13.24
C ALA A 910 -27.68 -32.49 13.04
N PRO A 911 -28.21 -33.16 14.08
CA PRO A 911 -29.44 -33.95 13.96
C PRO A 911 -30.60 -33.11 13.42
N SER A 912 -31.35 -33.69 12.47
CA SER A 912 -32.53 -33.08 11.84
C SER A 912 -32.26 -31.79 11.06
N ILE A 913 -31.04 -31.59 10.54
CA ILE A 913 -30.73 -30.55 9.56
C ILE A 913 -30.65 -31.16 8.15
N GLU A 914 -31.49 -30.70 7.24
CA GLU A 914 -31.51 -31.09 5.82
C GLU A 914 -30.87 -30.02 4.90
N GLY A 915 -30.68 -28.80 5.40
CA GLY A 915 -29.97 -27.74 4.68
C GLY A 915 -29.54 -26.59 5.57
N VAL A 916 -28.60 -25.77 5.10
CA VAL A 916 -28.11 -24.59 5.82
C VAL A 916 -27.97 -23.39 4.91
N TYR A 917 -28.35 -22.23 5.43
CA TYR A 917 -27.98 -20.93 4.90
C TYR A 917 -26.80 -20.39 5.69
N TYR A 918 -25.81 -19.85 4.99
CA TYR A 918 -24.71 -19.12 5.58
C TYR A 918 -24.85 -17.64 5.26
N VAL A 919 -24.52 -16.78 6.24
CA VAL A 919 -24.44 -15.34 6.06
C VAL A 919 -23.26 -14.79 6.88
N ASP A 920 -22.43 -13.95 6.28
CA ASP A 920 -21.35 -13.26 7.00
C ASP A 920 -21.91 -12.45 8.19
N LEU A 921 -21.15 -12.41 9.29
CA LEU A 921 -21.62 -11.82 10.55
C LEU A 921 -21.90 -10.31 10.45
N ASP A 922 -21.22 -9.60 9.55
CA ASP A 922 -21.36 -8.17 9.31
C ASP A 922 -22.51 -7.81 8.36
N ALA A 923 -23.24 -8.79 7.82
CA ALA A 923 -24.40 -8.54 6.99
C ALA A 923 -25.69 -8.35 7.82
N VAL A 924 -26.64 -7.57 7.31
CA VAL A 924 -27.91 -7.25 8.00
C VAL A 924 -29.13 -7.52 7.12
N THR A 925 -30.24 -7.91 7.73
CA THR A 925 -31.56 -8.03 7.08
C THR A 925 -32.38 -6.77 7.30
N ARG A 926 -33.06 -6.34 6.24
CA ARG A 926 -33.95 -5.19 6.30
C ARG A 926 -35.26 -5.53 7.02
N TYR A 927 -35.61 -4.75 8.03
CA TYR A 927 -36.94 -4.76 8.65
C TYR A 927 -37.93 -3.95 7.79
N PRO A 928 -39.26 -4.08 7.97
CA PRO A 928 -39.91 -5.35 8.28
C PRO A 928 -39.45 -6.40 7.27
N TRP A 929 -38.87 -7.50 7.75
CA TRP A 929 -38.45 -8.57 6.86
C TRP A 929 -39.68 -9.37 6.44
N THR A 930 -39.81 -9.62 5.14
CA THR A 930 -40.77 -10.61 4.65
C THR A 930 -40.07 -11.95 4.59
N VAL A 931 -40.54 -12.92 5.37
CA VAL A 931 -40.07 -14.31 5.20
C VAL A 931 -40.61 -14.78 3.85
N ASP A 932 -39.73 -14.87 2.85
CA ASP A 932 -40.14 -15.27 1.50
C ASP A 932 -40.71 -16.70 1.55
N PRO A 933 -41.99 -16.92 1.19
CA PRO A 933 -42.59 -18.26 1.16
C PRO A 933 -41.81 -19.24 0.27
N LEU A 934 -41.07 -18.71 -0.71
CA LEU A 934 -40.30 -19.46 -1.68
C LEU A 934 -38.87 -19.76 -1.20
N PHE A 935 -38.42 -19.25 -0.05
CA PHE A 935 -37.18 -19.75 0.57
C PHE A 935 -37.31 -21.25 0.92
N ALA A 936 -38.48 -21.69 1.38
CA ALA A 936 -38.79 -23.11 1.55
C ALA A 936 -38.74 -23.87 0.21
N SER A 937 -38.96 -23.20 -0.92
CA SER A 937 -38.90 -23.84 -2.23
C SER A 937 -37.47 -24.22 -2.65
N GLU A 938 -36.45 -23.41 -2.35
CA GLU A 938 -35.05 -23.78 -2.63
C GLU A 938 -34.60 -24.98 -1.77
N HIS A 939 -35.07 -25.01 -0.53
CA HIS A 939 -34.88 -26.15 0.34
C HIS A 939 -35.60 -27.42 -0.19
N THR A 940 -36.87 -27.29 -0.64
CA THR A 940 -37.71 -28.44 -1.03
C THR A 940 -37.55 -28.91 -2.49
N ASN A 941 -37.10 -28.06 -3.42
CA ASN A 941 -37.14 -28.35 -4.85
C ASN A 941 -36.11 -29.38 -5.35
N ARG A 942 -35.14 -29.78 -4.51
CA ARG A 942 -34.08 -30.77 -4.79
C ARG A 942 -33.23 -30.50 -6.07
N TYR A 943 -33.32 -29.31 -6.68
CA TYR A 943 -32.63 -28.99 -7.94
C TYR A 943 -31.21 -28.45 -7.75
N SER A 944 -30.85 -28.02 -6.55
CA SER A 944 -29.48 -27.61 -6.20
C SER A 944 -29.02 -28.21 -4.89
N ASP A 945 -27.73 -28.53 -4.85
CA ASP A 945 -27.02 -28.88 -3.63
C ASP A 945 -26.35 -27.65 -3.01
N VAL A 946 -25.93 -26.69 -3.84
CA VAL A 946 -25.33 -25.42 -3.41
C VAL A 946 -25.85 -24.27 -4.27
N SER A 947 -26.20 -23.15 -3.64
CA SER A 947 -26.64 -21.93 -4.32
C SER A 947 -25.97 -20.70 -3.75
N PHE A 948 -25.61 -19.74 -4.60
CA PHE A 948 -25.00 -18.47 -4.21
C PHE A 948 -25.77 -17.28 -4.78
N LYS A 949 -25.63 -16.10 -4.14
CA LYS A 949 -26.09 -14.85 -4.73
C LYS A 949 -25.09 -14.39 -5.80
N TYR A 950 -25.60 -13.97 -6.95
CA TYR A 950 -24.80 -13.33 -8.00
C TYR A 950 -24.44 -11.88 -7.63
N GLY A 951 -23.21 -11.47 -7.94
CA GLY A 951 -22.64 -10.19 -7.53
C GLY A 951 -22.98 -8.97 -8.40
N PHE A 952 -24.12 -8.94 -9.08
CA PHE A 952 -24.44 -7.86 -10.03
C PHE A 952 -25.20 -6.69 -9.40
N LYS A 953 -24.94 -5.48 -9.90
CA LYS A 953 -25.80 -4.31 -9.69
C LYS A 953 -27.05 -4.49 -10.54
N GLU A 954 -28.22 -4.29 -9.93
CA GLU A 954 -29.49 -4.10 -10.64
C GLU A 954 -29.30 -3.07 -11.77
N GLY A 955 -29.65 -3.45 -13.01
CA GLY A 955 -29.60 -2.56 -14.19
C GLY A 955 -28.38 -2.66 -15.10
N ALA A 956 -27.46 -3.61 -14.90
CA ALA A 956 -26.46 -3.97 -15.92
C ALA A 956 -27.09 -4.95 -16.92
N ASP A 957 -26.87 -4.79 -18.24
CA ASP A 957 -27.40 -5.68 -19.28
C ASP A 957 -27.24 -7.17 -18.90
N ASN A 958 -28.37 -7.85 -18.71
CA ASN A 958 -28.47 -9.22 -18.18
C ASN A 958 -28.13 -10.32 -19.20
N SER A 959 -27.71 -9.99 -20.43
CA SER A 959 -27.41 -10.95 -21.48
C SER A 959 -25.98 -11.50 -21.37
N GLY A 960 -25.79 -12.58 -20.58
CA GLY A 960 -24.58 -13.41 -20.64
C GLY A 960 -23.75 -13.52 -19.34
N THR A 961 -24.34 -13.72 -18.17
CA THR A 961 -23.53 -13.83 -16.95
C THR A 961 -22.68 -15.12 -16.89
N LEU A 962 -21.43 -15.03 -16.39
CA LEU A 962 -20.61 -16.22 -16.07
C LEU A 962 -21.17 -16.88 -14.81
N ARG A 963 -21.62 -18.13 -14.90
CA ARG A 963 -22.32 -18.85 -13.81
C ARG A 963 -21.51 -18.95 -12.50
N TRP A 964 -20.18 -18.90 -12.58
CA TRP A 964 -19.28 -18.98 -11.43
C TRP A 964 -18.93 -17.62 -10.78
N LYS A 965 -19.43 -16.49 -11.29
CA LYS A 965 -19.18 -15.16 -10.71
C LYS A 965 -20.09 -14.90 -9.50
N VAL A 966 -19.81 -15.62 -8.42
CA VAL A 966 -20.58 -15.62 -7.18
C VAL A 966 -19.76 -15.11 -5.99
N HIS A 967 -20.41 -14.68 -4.91
CA HIS A 967 -19.75 -14.26 -3.67
C HIS A 967 -19.93 -15.27 -2.54
N GLY A 968 -18.83 -15.57 -1.82
CA GLY A 968 -18.84 -16.50 -0.69
C GLY A 968 -19.43 -15.94 0.62
N SER A 969 -19.97 -14.73 0.60
CA SER A 969 -20.47 -14.04 1.79
C SER A 969 -21.86 -14.48 2.23
N ARG A 970 -22.55 -15.26 1.39
CA ARG A 970 -23.89 -15.78 1.62
C ARG A 970 -24.27 -16.85 0.61
N PHE A 971 -24.81 -17.96 1.09
CA PHE A 971 -25.14 -19.12 0.26
C PHE A 971 -26.08 -20.08 0.96
N TYR A 972 -26.65 -20.99 0.18
CA TYR A 972 -27.39 -22.17 0.64
C TYR A 972 -26.60 -23.44 0.35
N ALA A 973 -26.70 -24.42 1.24
CA ALA A 973 -26.12 -25.74 1.10
C ALA A 973 -27.10 -26.82 1.57
N ARG A 974 -27.31 -27.85 0.76
CA ARG A 974 -28.10 -29.03 1.10
C ARG A 974 -27.25 -30.06 1.84
N ASN A 975 -27.89 -30.81 2.73
CA ASN A 975 -27.30 -31.99 3.34
C ASN A 975 -27.27 -33.18 2.37
N SER A 976 -26.39 -33.12 1.36
CA SER A 976 -26.17 -34.17 0.37
C SER A 976 -24.69 -34.49 0.22
N ILE A 977 -24.38 -35.62 -0.44
CA ILE A 977 -22.99 -36.01 -0.74
C ILE A 977 -22.28 -34.89 -1.52
N LYS A 978 -22.92 -34.35 -2.57
CA LYS A 978 -22.35 -33.27 -3.39
C LYS A 978 -22.25 -31.95 -2.63
N GLY A 979 -23.26 -31.61 -1.82
CA GLY A 979 -23.24 -30.42 -0.98
C GLY A 979 -22.07 -30.44 0.00
N ARG A 980 -21.86 -31.55 0.72
CA ARG A 980 -20.74 -31.74 1.65
C ARG A 980 -19.39 -31.74 0.91
N ALA A 981 -19.29 -32.45 -0.21
CA ALA A 981 -18.08 -32.51 -1.03
C ALA A 981 -17.64 -31.12 -1.53
N PHE A 982 -18.59 -30.25 -1.87
CA PHE A 982 -18.28 -28.89 -2.28
C PHE A 982 -17.55 -28.09 -1.20
N PHE A 983 -18.03 -28.09 0.05
CA PHE A 983 -17.34 -27.37 1.14
C PHE A 983 -16.02 -28.04 1.54
N ALA A 984 -15.94 -29.36 1.45
CA ALA A 984 -14.70 -30.11 1.63
C ALA A 984 -13.62 -29.65 0.63
N ASN A 985 -13.98 -29.52 -0.65
CA ASN A 985 -13.06 -29.06 -1.68
C ASN A 985 -12.79 -27.57 -1.60
N TRP A 986 -13.78 -26.75 -1.25
CA TRP A 986 -13.57 -25.31 -1.08
C TRP A 986 -12.50 -25.00 -0.05
N PHE A 987 -12.49 -25.75 1.05
CA PHE A 987 -11.41 -25.65 2.04
C PHE A 987 -10.09 -26.26 1.53
N SER A 988 -10.15 -27.43 0.88
CA SER A 988 -8.96 -28.09 0.32
C SER A 988 -8.27 -27.23 -0.75
N ASN A 989 -9.01 -26.35 -1.41
CA ASN A 989 -8.53 -25.43 -2.44
C ASN A 989 -8.08 -24.07 -1.90
N ARG A 990 -7.95 -23.93 -0.57
CA ARG A 990 -7.56 -22.67 0.08
C ARG A 990 -6.24 -22.14 -0.46
N CYS A 991 -6.26 -20.87 -0.86
CA CYS A 991 -5.11 -20.28 -1.51
C CYS A 991 -4.62 -18.96 -0.89
N THR A 992 -5.54 -18.06 -0.56
CA THR A 992 -5.24 -16.75 0.04
C THR A 992 -6.15 -16.50 1.22
N PHE A 993 -6.00 -15.39 1.95
CA PHE A 993 -6.85 -15.10 3.12
C PHE A 993 -8.30 -14.82 2.79
N LYS A 994 -8.59 -14.42 1.54
CA LYS A 994 -9.95 -14.41 1.02
C LYS A 994 -10.26 -15.76 0.37
N ASP A 995 -11.47 -16.23 0.61
CA ASP A 995 -12.01 -17.50 0.11
C ASP A 995 -12.52 -17.43 -1.34
N GLN A 996 -12.65 -16.22 -1.90
CA GLN A 996 -13.23 -15.99 -3.23
C GLN A 996 -12.48 -16.73 -4.35
N TYR A 997 -11.16 -16.79 -4.25
CA TYR A 997 -10.33 -17.45 -5.25
C TYR A 997 -10.48 -18.97 -5.18
N SER A 998 -10.44 -19.50 -3.96
CA SER A 998 -10.66 -20.91 -3.64
C SER A 998 -12.08 -21.35 -4.01
N LEU A 999 -13.06 -20.45 -3.88
CA LEU A 999 -14.45 -20.65 -4.29
C LEU A 999 -14.51 -20.88 -5.79
N TRP A 1000 -13.91 -19.98 -6.56
CA TRP A 1000 -13.90 -20.07 -8.02
C TRP A 1000 -13.15 -21.28 -8.52
N HIS A 1001 -11.98 -21.57 -7.93
CA HIS A 1001 -11.25 -22.79 -8.23
C HIS A 1001 -12.13 -24.02 -8.00
N THR A 1002 -12.83 -24.09 -6.87
CA THR A 1002 -13.69 -25.24 -6.52
C THR A 1002 -14.88 -25.39 -7.47
N ILE A 1003 -15.53 -24.29 -7.87
CA ILE A 1003 -16.64 -24.35 -8.82
C ILE A 1003 -16.14 -24.83 -10.19
N LEU A 1004 -15.00 -24.31 -10.67
CA LEU A 1004 -14.42 -24.68 -11.96
C LEU A 1004 -13.90 -26.12 -11.95
N ASP A 1005 -13.30 -26.57 -10.85
CA ASP A 1005 -12.81 -27.94 -10.67
C ASP A 1005 -13.96 -28.95 -10.64
N PHE A 1006 -15.05 -28.65 -9.91
CA PHE A 1006 -16.29 -29.43 -9.97
C PHE A 1006 -16.86 -29.46 -11.39
N ALA A 1007 -16.88 -28.32 -12.08
CA ALA A 1007 -17.39 -28.22 -13.44
C ALA A 1007 -16.52 -29.04 -14.41
N ALA A 1008 -15.19 -29.02 -14.27
CA ALA A 1008 -14.28 -29.85 -15.04
C ALA A 1008 -14.52 -31.34 -14.81
N SER A 1009 -14.72 -31.74 -13.54
CA SER A 1009 -14.98 -33.14 -13.18
C SER A 1009 -16.28 -33.70 -13.75
N GLU A 1010 -17.26 -32.82 -14.02
CA GLU A 1010 -18.53 -33.16 -14.68
C GLU A 1010 -18.47 -32.96 -16.20
N GLY A 1011 -17.32 -32.54 -16.76
CA GLY A 1011 -17.10 -32.36 -18.21
C GLY A 1011 -17.59 -31.03 -18.78
N CYS A 1012 -17.89 -30.03 -17.94
CA CYS A 1012 -18.51 -28.77 -18.39
C CYS A 1012 -17.51 -27.84 -19.05
N VAL A 1013 -16.29 -27.81 -18.52
CA VAL A 1013 -15.20 -26.91 -18.93
C VAL A 1013 -13.90 -27.69 -19.00
N ASP A 1014 -13.01 -27.24 -19.87
CA ASP A 1014 -11.62 -27.70 -19.89
C ASP A 1014 -10.83 -26.81 -18.95
N TYR A 1015 -10.63 -27.30 -17.73
CA TYR A 1015 -9.98 -26.56 -16.65
C TYR A 1015 -8.99 -27.46 -15.90
N ALA A 1016 -7.76 -26.98 -15.82
CA ALA A 1016 -6.61 -27.66 -15.20
C ALA A 1016 -5.94 -26.79 -14.12
N GLY A 1017 -6.67 -25.84 -13.52
CA GLY A 1017 -6.15 -24.94 -12.49
C GLY A 1017 -5.56 -23.63 -13.04
N GLU A 1018 -5.94 -23.22 -14.26
CA GLU A 1018 -5.49 -21.99 -14.93
C GLU A 1018 -5.71 -20.73 -14.10
N ILE A 1019 -6.65 -20.76 -13.15
CA ILE A 1019 -6.90 -19.63 -12.26
C ILE A 1019 -5.57 -19.24 -11.58
N TYR A 1020 -4.86 -20.18 -10.94
CA TYR A 1020 -3.65 -19.92 -10.16
C TYR A 1020 -2.51 -19.29 -10.98
N SER A 1021 -2.39 -19.64 -12.26
CA SER A 1021 -1.28 -19.16 -13.12
C SER A 1021 -1.64 -17.94 -13.97
N LYS A 1022 -2.92 -17.71 -14.26
CA LYS A 1022 -3.35 -16.70 -15.24
C LYS A 1022 -4.20 -15.56 -14.65
N PHE A 1023 -4.69 -15.68 -13.42
CA PHE A 1023 -5.64 -14.74 -12.82
C PHE A 1023 -5.07 -14.02 -11.61
N ARG A 1024 -5.30 -12.69 -11.55
CA ARG A 1024 -5.15 -11.89 -10.32
C ARG A 1024 -6.44 -11.86 -9.52
N TYR A 1025 -6.38 -11.44 -8.26
CA TYR A 1025 -7.57 -11.28 -7.41
C TYR A 1025 -8.63 -10.36 -8.03
N SER A 1026 -8.17 -9.26 -8.64
CA SER A 1026 -9.04 -8.25 -9.24
C SER A 1026 -9.73 -8.77 -10.50
N ASP A 1027 -9.02 -9.55 -11.31
CA ASP A 1027 -9.64 -10.34 -12.38
C ASP A 1027 -10.66 -11.31 -11.75
N ALA A 1028 -10.33 -11.92 -10.61
CA ALA A 1028 -11.25 -12.78 -9.85
C ALA A 1028 -12.41 -12.07 -9.13
N LYS A 1029 -12.53 -10.74 -9.21
CA LYS A 1029 -13.62 -9.97 -8.59
C LYS A 1029 -14.42 -9.18 -9.63
N HIS A 1030 -13.74 -8.70 -10.67
CA HIS A 1030 -14.25 -7.71 -11.60
C HIS A 1030 -14.25 -8.16 -13.07
N LEU A 1031 -13.83 -9.38 -13.39
CA LEU A 1031 -13.82 -9.86 -14.78
C LEU A 1031 -15.19 -9.72 -15.45
N LYS A 1032 -15.17 -9.09 -16.62
CA LYS A 1032 -16.33 -8.94 -17.52
C LYS A 1032 -16.42 -10.15 -18.45
N GLN A 1033 -17.64 -10.54 -18.83
CA GLN A 1033 -17.86 -11.70 -19.68
C GLN A 1033 -17.13 -11.60 -21.03
N ASP A 1034 -17.19 -10.45 -21.72
CA ASP A 1034 -16.50 -10.29 -23.02
C ASP A 1034 -14.99 -10.50 -22.91
N LYS A 1035 -14.41 -9.97 -21.82
CA LYS A 1035 -13.00 -10.18 -21.51
C LYS A 1035 -12.73 -11.67 -21.21
N ALA A 1036 -13.61 -12.35 -20.47
CA ALA A 1036 -13.50 -13.79 -20.24
C ALA A 1036 -13.60 -14.60 -21.53
N ARG A 1037 -14.56 -14.31 -22.42
CA ARG A 1037 -14.70 -14.97 -23.74
C ARG A 1037 -13.47 -14.75 -24.62
N LYS A 1038 -12.88 -13.55 -24.58
CA LYS A 1038 -11.71 -13.20 -25.39
C LYS A 1038 -10.41 -13.80 -24.87
N GLU A 1039 -10.17 -13.68 -23.57
CA GLU A 1039 -8.86 -13.98 -22.96
C GLU A 1039 -8.83 -15.37 -22.31
N PHE A 1040 -9.99 -15.88 -21.88
CA PHE A 1040 -10.14 -17.14 -21.15
C PHE A 1040 -11.33 -17.98 -21.62
N PRO A 1041 -11.47 -18.25 -22.95
CA PRO A 1041 -12.63 -18.93 -23.52
C PRO A 1041 -12.90 -20.31 -22.90
N MET A 1042 -11.84 -21.00 -22.44
CA MET A 1042 -11.97 -22.32 -21.79
C MET A 1042 -12.72 -22.28 -20.46
N LEU A 1043 -12.75 -21.12 -19.78
CA LEU A 1043 -13.39 -20.95 -18.47
C LEU A 1043 -14.81 -20.41 -18.58
N VAL A 1044 -15.30 -20.13 -19.79
CA VAL A 1044 -16.66 -19.60 -19.99
C VAL A 1044 -17.66 -20.74 -19.82
N LEU A 1045 -18.40 -20.67 -18.72
CA LEU A 1045 -19.47 -21.58 -18.35
C LEU A 1045 -20.80 -20.81 -18.45
N ASP A 1046 -21.41 -20.79 -19.64
CA ASP A 1046 -22.74 -20.23 -19.85
C ASP A 1046 -23.84 -21.29 -19.64
N CYS A 1047 -25.09 -20.83 -19.52
CA CYS A 1047 -26.21 -21.71 -19.17
C CYS A 1047 -26.47 -22.79 -20.23
N ALA A 1048 -26.40 -22.44 -21.52
CA ALA A 1048 -26.53 -23.41 -22.61
C ALA A 1048 -25.50 -24.54 -22.50
N ARG A 1049 -24.24 -24.22 -22.22
CA ARG A 1049 -23.18 -25.21 -22.05
C ARG A 1049 -23.38 -26.10 -20.82
N ILE A 1050 -23.89 -25.58 -19.72
CA ILE A 1050 -24.21 -26.40 -18.53
C ILE A 1050 -25.39 -27.32 -18.80
N ASP A 1051 -26.47 -26.79 -19.37
CA ASP A 1051 -27.67 -27.56 -19.62
C ASP A 1051 -27.40 -28.69 -20.63
N GLU A 1052 -26.54 -28.44 -21.61
CA GLU A 1052 -26.12 -29.42 -22.62
C GLU A 1052 -25.10 -30.45 -22.10
N HIS A 1053 -24.06 -30.01 -21.39
CA HIS A 1053 -22.92 -30.88 -21.06
C HIS A 1053 -22.90 -31.34 -19.60
N CYS A 1054 -23.64 -30.69 -18.71
CA CYS A 1054 -23.55 -30.86 -17.26
C CYS A 1054 -24.87 -30.84 -16.50
N PRO A 1055 -25.85 -31.70 -16.87
CA PRO A 1055 -27.16 -31.74 -16.22
C PRO A 1055 -27.10 -32.17 -14.74
N ARG A 1056 -25.95 -32.70 -14.27
CA ARG A 1056 -25.71 -33.15 -12.88
C ARG A 1056 -24.88 -32.16 -12.06
N PHE A 1057 -24.59 -30.99 -12.61
CA PHE A 1057 -23.82 -29.96 -11.91
C PHE A 1057 -24.56 -29.53 -10.63
N PRO A 1058 -23.92 -29.54 -9.45
CA PRO A 1058 -24.60 -29.35 -8.16
C PRO A 1058 -25.13 -27.92 -7.90
N PHE A 1059 -25.01 -27.02 -8.88
CA PHE A 1059 -25.41 -25.61 -8.82
C PHE A 1059 -26.69 -25.34 -9.63
N ALA A 1060 -27.73 -24.84 -8.96
CA ALA A 1060 -29.00 -24.33 -9.47
C ALA A 1060 -29.42 -24.76 -10.89
N ASN A 1061 -30.15 -25.87 -10.98
CA ASN A 1061 -30.67 -26.45 -12.22
C ASN A 1061 -32.09 -25.93 -12.57
N VAL A 1062 -32.23 -24.62 -12.78
CA VAL A 1062 -33.47 -24.07 -13.38
C VAL A 1062 -33.08 -23.16 -14.54
N GLY A 1063 -33.04 -23.78 -15.73
CA GLY A 1063 -32.74 -23.13 -17.00
C GLY A 1063 -33.96 -22.44 -17.62
N GLY A 1064 -33.68 -21.32 -18.27
CA GLY A 1064 -34.49 -20.64 -19.26
C GLY A 1064 -33.55 -19.91 -20.25
N ASP A 1065 -34.08 -19.25 -21.27
CA ASP A 1065 -33.29 -18.56 -22.31
C ASP A 1065 -32.38 -17.43 -21.78
N SER A 1066 -32.62 -16.98 -20.55
CA SER A 1066 -31.69 -16.16 -19.76
C SER A 1066 -31.17 -16.97 -18.58
N CYS A 1067 -29.93 -16.71 -18.17
CA CYS A 1067 -29.44 -17.11 -16.84
C CYS A 1067 -30.18 -16.35 -15.71
N ASP A 1068 -31.48 -16.09 -15.82
CA ASP A 1068 -32.37 -15.64 -14.74
C ASP A 1068 -32.58 -16.78 -13.75
N VAL A 1069 -31.50 -17.10 -13.06
CA VAL A 1069 -31.59 -17.81 -11.80
C VAL A 1069 -32.13 -16.78 -10.82
N ASN A 1070 -33.40 -16.93 -10.43
CA ASN A 1070 -33.91 -16.26 -9.24
C ASN A 1070 -32.84 -16.44 -8.14
N LEU A 1071 -32.29 -15.33 -7.64
CA LEU A 1071 -31.30 -15.31 -6.58
C LEU A 1071 -31.77 -16.18 -5.40
N PRO A 1072 -30.88 -16.77 -4.56
CA PRO A 1072 -31.32 -17.47 -3.36
C PRO A 1072 -32.16 -16.52 -2.50
N ARG A 1073 -33.46 -16.80 -2.41
CA ARG A 1073 -34.47 -15.81 -2.01
C ARG A 1073 -34.38 -15.34 -0.56
N LEU A 1074 -33.90 -16.21 0.35
CA LEU A 1074 -33.58 -15.83 1.73
C LEU A 1074 -32.52 -14.72 1.79
N VAL A 1075 -31.63 -14.70 0.81
CA VAL A 1075 -30.39 -13.94 0.80
C VAL A 1075 -30.57 -12.56 0.16
N ASP A 1076 -31.72 -12.31 -0.47
CA ASP A 1076 -32.01 -11.04 -1.15
C ASP A 1076 -32.32 -9.89 -0.23
N GLN A 1077 -32.76 -10.17 0.99
CA GLN A 1077 -32.99 -9.16 2.03
C GLN A 1077 -31.74 -8.85 2.86
N VAL A 1078 -30.65 -9.57 2.62
CA VAL A 1078 -29.39 -9.39 3.33
C VAL A 1078 -28.56 -8.34 2.58
N PHE A 1079 -28.08 -7.31 3.26
CA PHE A 1079 -27.24 -6.27 2.68
C PHE A 1079 -25.84 -6.29 3.30
N HIS A 1080 -24.82 -6.12 2.45
CA HIS A 1080 -23.42 -5.97 2.84
C HIS A 1080 -23.13 -4.48 2.96
N HIS A 1081 -23.19 -3.93 4.17
CA HIS A 1081 -22.74 -2.56 4.43
C HIS A 1081 -22.02 -2.46 5.76
N THR A 1082 -20.87 -1.80 5.74
CA THR A 1082 -20.36 -1.07 6.89
C THR A 1082 -21.46 -0.12 7.37
N ILE A 1083 -21.81 -0.18 8.66
CA ILE A 1083 -22.50 0.91 9.34
C ILE A 1083 -21.72 2.18 8.96
N PRO A 1084 -22.30 3.15 8.22
CA PRO A 1084 -21.63 4.40 7.96
C PRO A 1084 -21.29 5.04 9.31
N GLN A 1085 -20.06 5.55 9.47
CA GLN A 1085 -19.75 6.40 10.64
C GLN A 1085 -20.60 7.68 10.67
N GLU A 1086 -21.23 8.02 9.54
CA GLU A 1086 -22.04 9.22 9.35
C GLU A 1086 -23.51 8.81 9.16
N GLY A 1087 -24.22 8.67 10.28
CA GLY A 1087 -25.63 8.27 10.29
C GLY A 1087 -26.18 8.05 11.70
N HIS A 1088 -25.96 8.99 12.60
CA HIS A 1088 -26.49 8.94 13.95
C HIS A 1088 -27.96 9.36 13.96
N GLY A 1089 -28.86 8.40 14.13
CA GLY A 1089 -30.18 8.63 14.73
C GLY A 1089 -30.31 7.68 15.91
N THR A 1090 -30.34 8.23 17.11
CA THR A 1090 -30.54 7.51 18.37
C THR A 1090 -31.96 7.76 18.85
N PHE A 1091 -32.67 6.70 19.22
CA PHE A 1091 -33.99 6.79 19.87
C PHE A 1091 -33.83 6.59 21.37
N GLU A 1092 -34.36 7.52 22.15
CA GLU A 1092 -34.42 7.44 23.60
C GLU A 1092 -35.78 6.88 24.02
N VAL A 1093 -35.78 5.69 24.64
CA VAL A 1093 -36.98 5.11 25.25
C VAL A 1093 -36.83 5.15 26.77
N PRO A 1094 -37.60 5.97 27.47
CA PRO A 1094 -37.52 6.06 28.93
C PRO A 1094 -38.00 4.74 29.56
N LEU A 1095 -37.16 4.19 30.42
CA LEU A 1095 -37.47 3.09 31.34
C LEU A 1095 -37.60 3.64 32.77
N SER A 1096 -38.18 2.85 33.66
CA SER A 1096 -38.41 3.21 35.07
C SER A 1096 -37.17 3.62 35.88
N SER A 1097 -35.96 3.32 35.41
CA SER A 1097 -34.71 3.70 36.08
C SER A 1097 -33.57 4.09 35.13
N SER A 1098 -33.80 4.16 33.82
CA SER A 1098 -32.78 4.48 32.81
C SER A 1098 -33.41 4.86 31.47
N THR A 1099 -32.60 5.25 30.48
CA THR A 1099 -33.09 5.58 29.14
C THR A 1099 -32.46 4.62 28.14
N LEU A 1100 -33.26 3.76 27.52
CA LEU A 1100 -32.76 2.84 26.51
C LEU A 1100 -32.51 3.60 25.20
N ILE A 1101 -31.25 3.76 24.83
CA ILE A 1101 -30.84 4.38 23.56
C ILE A 1101 -30.66 3.29 22.49
N VAL A 1102 -31.54 3.30 21.48
CA VAL A 1102 -31.45 2.40 20.32
C VAL A 1102 -30.74 3.14 19.20
N GLU A 1103 -29.53 2.70 18.86
CA GLU A 1103 -28.87 3.11 17.61
C GLU A 1103 -29.59 2.41 16.45
N ASN A 1104 -30.05 3.19 15.48
CA ASN A 1104 -30.72 2.67 14.30
C ASN A 1104 -29.97 1.48 13.67
N ALA A 1105 -30.71 0.46 13.23
CA ALA A 1105 -30.29 -0.35 12.09
C ALA A 1105 -30.42 0.51 10.82
N CYS A 1106 -29.52 1.48 10.62
CA CYS A 1106 -29.51 2.29 9.41
C CYS A 1106 -28.95 1.46 8.25
N ILE A 1107 -29.77 1.29 7.21
CA ILE A 1107 -29.38 0.60 5.99
C ILE A 1107 -29.05 1.68 4.95
N SER A 1108 -27.77 1.75 4.56
CA SER A 1108 -27.32 2.66 3.51
C SER A 1108 -27.25 1.91 2.18
N THR A 1109 -28.01 2.37 1.19
CA THR A 1109 -27.83 1.97 -0.22
C THR A 1109 -27.07 3.06 -0.97
N VAL A 1110 -26.55 2.76 -2.16
CA VAL A 1110 -25.73 3.67 -2.99
C VAL A 1110 -26.38 5.05 -3.21
N ASN A 1111 -27.71 5.15 -3.07
CA ASN A 1111 -28.46 6.39 -3.31
C ASN A 1111 -29.29 6.88 -2.11
N ALA A 1112 -29.33 6.17 -0.96
CA ALA A 1112 -30.11 6.61 0.21
C ALA A 1112 -29.76 5.82 1.49
N THR A 1113 -29.64 6.51 2.62
CA THR A 1113 -29.64 5.91 3.97
C THR A 1113 -31.06 5.94 4.52
N ARG A 1114 -31.63 4.75 4.80
CA ARG A 1114 -32.94 4.62 5.45
C ARG A 1114 -32.75 3.91 6.77
N CYS A 1115 -33.15 4.57 7.84
CA CYS A 1115 -33.14 4.01 9.18
C CYS A 1115 -34.55 3.52 9.52
N GLU A 1116 -34.65 2.30 10.04
CA GLU A 1116 -35.93 1.67 10.36
C GLU A 1116 -36.24 1.88 11.85
N HIS A 1117 -37.41 2.45 12.13
CA HIS A 1117 -37.93 2.67 13.47
C HIS A 1117 -38.70 1.43 13.94
N THR A 1118 -38.38 0.89 15.11
CA THR A 1118 -39.28 -0.05 15.79
C THR A 1118 -40.13 0.73 16.78
N ASP A 1119 -41.41 0.94 16.47
CA ASP A 1119 -42.34 1.64 17.36
C ASP A 1119 -42.66 0.84 18.65
N ASP A 1120 -42.21 -0.42 18.75
CA ASP A 1120 -42.42 -1.31 19.91
C ASP A 1120 -41.17 -2.13 20.26
N LEU A 1121 -40.28 -1.51 21.04
CA LEU A 1121 -39.04 -2.09 21.55
C LEU A 1121 -39.28 -3.24 22.55
N ARG A 1122 -40.45 -3.25 23.21
CA ARG A 1122 -40.85 -4.32 24.12
C ARG A 1122 -41.11 -5.60 23.35
N ALA A 1123 -41.89 -5.51 22.27
CA ALA A 1123 -42.09 -6.62 21.35
C ALA A 1123 -40.77 -7.11 20.74
N TYR A 1124 -39.82 -6.21 20.45
CA TYR A 1124 -38.50 -6.55 19.92
C TYR A 1124 -37.67 -7.42 20.87
N VAL A 1125 -37.60 -7.05 22.15
CA VAL A 1125 -36.85 -7.78 23.19
C VAL A 1125 -37.57 -9.08 23.62
N GLU A 1126 -38.91 -9.07 23.67
CA GLU A 1126 -39.71 -10.26 23.96
C GLU A 1126 -39.62 -11.31 22.86
N ARG A 1127 -39.55 -10.90 21.58
CA ARG A 1127 -39.35 -11.82 20.43
C ARG A 1127 -37.99 -12.50 20.44
N LEU A 1128 -36.96 -11.85 20.98
CA LEU A 1128 -35.66 -12.48 21.25
C LEU A 1128 -35.72 -13.43 22.45
N GLY A 1129 -36.84 -13.57 23.17
CA GLY A 1129 -36.92 -14.42 24.36
C GLY A 1129 -35.98 -13.97 25.49
N ILE A 1130 -35.58 -12.70 25.48
CA ILE A 1130 -34.66 -12.12 26.45
C ILE A 1130 -35.46 -11.75 27.70
N PRO A 1131 -35.11 -12.25 28.90
CA PRO A 1131 -35.77 -11.87 30.13
C PRO A 1131 -35.43 -10.41 30.46
N ALA A 1132 -36.28 -9.47 30.04
CA ALA A 1132 -36.22 -8.08 30.48
C ALA A 1132 -37.21 -7.87 31.63
N GLN A 1133 -36.73 -7.28 32.73
CA GLN A 1133 -37.62 -6.77 33.78
C GLN A 1133 -38.11 -5.39 33.34
N TRP A 1134 -39.35 -5.35 32.89
CA TRP A 1134 -40.05 -4.10 32.61
C TRP A 1134 -40.75 -3.69 33.90
N ASN A 1135 -40.35 -2.60 34.56
CA ASN A 1135 -41.20 -2.07 35.63
C ASN A 1135 -42.46 -1.48 34.98
N SER A 1136 -43.61 -1.73 35.63
CA SER A 1136 -44.95 -1.32 35.21
C SER A 1136 -45.12 0.19 35.06
#